data_AF-A0A954W9N5-F1
#
_entry.id   AF-A0A954W9N5-F1
#
_cell.length_a   1.000
_cell.length_b   1.000
_cell.length_c   1.000
_cell.angle_alpha   90.00
_cell.angle_beta   90.00
_cell.angle_gamma   90.00
#
_symmetry.space_group_name_H-M   'P 1'
#
loop_
_entity.id
_entity.type
_entity.pdbx_description
1 polymer ?
#
loop_
_entity_poly.entity_id
_entity_poly.type
_entity_poly.pdbx_seq_one_letter_code
_entity_poly.pdbx_strand_id
1 'polypeptide(L)'
;MGLSLFESDHERIRDAFYKRYEEVRRYQVGEHGDAAVELLEELSHAYRELTSPSDKAAYDEQFGGAMPMAEVAELPVAERAMSETVGNAMADTKTKGGDWSAIEAMLRDARRATNDSMLARGEALAARLDPVHGKYRFAQLAMRNGLQQSRFRESLEHRAKDDDKTVCGECFELIPPPPVAHVPEVRITEDGDVLADMCRIRAKSKLLWTFFTLDTAWGPWWGATPDASISRRGALLITAALSLAPPLLVMPILLLEGGPVSLMFAAFGVLGLVAMVCVYLMYRPRLSKPLDVAWEEIAPQLLDAQPSRDTAGFLVGLLRAAGKQHPPKAASLRRAIQKLRLWTAYHDLPYEYLAELYQYDLIQRSEGRDGTRAAMRVLDEIVESVVRERLPVALFDAVLRDGELLSLLPLAARAAFAARAAHLALDADLMLPELLELARVSPSFAELWGEDEERRAEWLAGLQSIYRFKSSQLAVLQLDRVFELVEQNAVSTVASWPRLLAVSRDRSVAIGVDGVYFGGTCYSKAPMIEVQPIVEWVESHTDVPGHPNASSDGGYERIVGYALVIDGKTTPYPTDPSQQAAVLKQLTRIYCDQIRRGMDTILSQPRELRWNRWDSIRRVVCPRCGVRVQFQTGRIAETIPTLTAG
;
A
#
# COMPACT_ATOMS: atom_id res chain seq x y z
N MET A 1 -24.53 1.86 32.70
CA MET A 1 -24.08 3.09 31.99
C MET A 1 -22.60 3.42 32.17
N GLY A 2 -21.89 2.96 33.21
CA GLY A 2 -20.46 3.25 33.39
C GLY A 2 -20.19 4.68 33.89
N LEU A 3 -21.17 5.27 34.56
CA LEU A 3 -21.10 6.59 35.19
C LEU A 3 -20.61 6.46 36.64
N SER A 4 -20.12 7.55 37.22
CA SER A 4 -19.83 7.61 38.66
C SER A 4 -21.12 7.56 39.48
N LEU A 5 -21.03 7.15 40.76
CA LEU A 5 -22.19 6.84 41.62
C LEU A 5 -23.19 8.01 41.81
N PHE A 6 -22.77 9.25 41.51
CA PHE A 6 -23.58 10.47 41.63
C PHE A 6 -23.28 11.45 40.47
N GLU A 7 -23.03 10.94 39.27
CA GLU A 7 -22.75 11.80 38.11
C GLU A 7 -23.90 12.78 37.87
N SER A 8 -23.60 14.09 37.85
CA SER A 8 -24.57 15.18 37.76
C SER A 8 -24.58 15.88 36.42
N ASP A 9 -23.53 15.68 35.61
CA ASP A 9 -23.38 16.31 34.30
C ASP A 9 -24.34 15.68 33.28
N HIS A 10 -25.33 16.45 32.85
CA HIS A 10 -26.33 16.03 31.87
C HIS A 10 -25.72 15.60 30.52
N GLU A 11 -24.64 16.25 30.06
CA GLU A 11 -24.02 15.88 28.79
C GLU A 11 -23.33 14.52 28.89
N ARG A 12 -22.65 14.26 30.01
CA ARG A 12 -21.99 12.96 30.25
C ARG A 12 -23.00 11.82 30.40
N ILE A 13 -24.13 12.07 31.05
CA ILE A 13 -25.23 11.09 31.17
C ILE A 13 -25.79 10.78 29.78
N ARG A 14 -26.04 11.80 28.95
CA ARG A 14 -26.55 11.66 27.58
C ARG A 14 -25.59 10.89 26.69
N ASP A 15 -24.30 11.23 26.72
CA ASP A 15 -23.29 10.57 25.89
C ASP A 15 -23.10 9.11 26.29
N ALA A 16 -23.10 8.83 27.61
CA ALA A 16 -23.04 7.46 28.12
C ALA A 16 -24.29 6.64 27.74
N PHE A 17 -25.48 7.25 27.78
CA PHE A 17 -26.72 6.63 27.32
C PHE A 17 -26.64 6.25 25.84
N TYR A 18 -26.36 7.19 24.94
CA TYR A 18 -26.32 6.91 23.51
C TYR A 18 -25.27 5.86 23.15
N LYS A 19 -24.08 5.96 23.76
CA LYS A 19 -23.02 4.96 23.54
C LYS A 19 -23.47 3.55 23.91
N ARG A 20 -24.15 3.37 25.04
CA ARG A 20 -24.63 2.05 25.48
C ARG A 20 -25.88 1.62 24.72
N TYR A 21 -26.76 2.54 24.38
CA TYR A 21 -27.93 2.29 23.57
C TYR A 21 -27.55 1.76 22.19
N GLU A 22 -26.57 2.38 21.51
CA GLU A 22 -26.05 1.90 20.22
C GLU A 22 -25.40 0.52 20.31
N GLU A 23 -24.69 0.23 21.40
CA GLU A 23 -24.04 -1.05 21.64
C GLU A 23 -25.07 -2.17 21.82
N VAL A 24 -26.07 -1.97 22.69
CA VAL A 24 -27.13 -2.97 22.94
C VAL A 24 -28.04 -3.15 21.72
N ARG A 25 -28.33 -2.07 20.98
CA ARG A 25 -29.20 -2.13 19.79
C ARG A 25 -28.67 -3.07 18.69
N ARG A 26 -27.36 -3.30 18.62
CA ARG A 26 -26.75 -4.27 17.69
C ARG A 26 -27.21 -5.71 17.93
N TYR A 27 -27.64 -6.02 19.17
CA TYR A 27 -28.11 -7.34 19.57
C TYR A 27 -29.63 -7.49 19.52
N GLN A 28 -30.37 -6.44 19.11
CA GLN A 28 -31.83 -6.46 19.04
C GLN A 28 -32.36 -7.48 18.03
N VAL A 29 -31.53 -7.91 17.08
CA VAL A 29 -31.85 -8.96 16.11
C VAL A 29 -30.88 -10.12 16.31
N GLY A 30 -31.41 -11.32 16.60
CA GLY A 30 -30.61 -12.53 16.79
C GLY A 30 -30.98 -13.30 18.06
N GLU A 31 -30.09 -14.18 18.51
CA GLU A 31 -30.29 -15.08 19.67
C GLU A 31 -30.53 -14.32 20.98
N HIS A 32 -30.08 -13.08 21.10
CA HIS A 32 -30.22 -12.24 22.30
C HIS A 32 -31.27 -11.13 22.15
N GLY A 33 -32.17 -11.22 21.16
CA GLY A 33 -33.14 -10.17 20.85
C GLY A 33 -33.99 -9.75 22.05
N ASP A 34 -34.56 -10.71 22.78
CA ASP A 34 -35.43 -10.43 23.92
C ASP A 34 -34.68 -9.72 25.07
N ALA A 35 -33.48 -10.21 25.43
CA ALA A 35 -32.64 -9.60 26.45
C ALA A 35 -32.13 -8.20 26.04
N ALA A 36 -31.88 -7.99 24.74
CA ALA A 36 -31.49 -6.69 24.21
C ALA A 36 -32.65 -5.68 24.30
N VAL A 37 -33.90 -6.11 24.05
CA VAL A 37 -35.08 -5.25 24.23
C VAL A 37 -35.26 -4.86 25.69
N GLU A 38 -35.16 -5.81 26.62
CA GLU A 38 -35.23 -5.54 28.07
C GLU A 38 -34.16 -4.53 28.52
N LEU A 39 -32.90 -4.74 28.12
CA LEU A 39 -31.81 -3.81 28.43
C LEU A 39 -32.00 -2.41 27.82
N LEU A 40 -32.59 -2.31 26.62
CA LEU A 40 -32.90 -1.02 26.01
C LEU A 40 -33.99 -0.27 26.77
N GLU A 41 -34.98 -0.99 27.31
CA GLU A 41 -36.02 -0.42 28.18
C GLU A 41 -35.41 0.06 29.51
N GLU A 42 -34.56 -0.74 30.14
CA GLU A 42 -33.84 -0.36 31.36
C GLU A 42 -32.95 0.87 31.15
N LEU A 43 -32.18 0.91 30.06
CA LEU A 43 -31.35 2.06 29.71
C LEU A 43 -32.19 3.32 29.51
N SER A 44 -33.35 3.19 28.88
CA SER A 44 -34.27 4.31 28.64
C SER A 44 -34.94 4.78 29.94
N HIS A 45 -35.25 3.86 30.86
CA HIS A 45 -35.74 4.20 32.19
C HIS A 45 -34.69 4.97 32.99
N ALA A 46 -33.49 4.41 33.11
CA ALA A 46 -32.42 5.02 33.87
C ALA A 46 -31.98 6.37 33.29
N TYR A 47 -32.00 6.55 31.97
CA TYR A 47 -31.76 7.86 31.36
C TYR A 47 -32.81 8.90 31.76
N ARG A 48 -34.10 8.53 31.78
CA ARG A 48 -35.18 9.43 32.23
C ARG A 48 -35.01 9.82 33.70
N GLU A 49 -34.74 8.86 34.58
CA GLU A 49 -34.54 9.12 36.02
C GLU A 49 -33.34 10.03 36.27
N LEU A 50 -32.20 9.77 35.60
CA LEU A 50 -30.98 10.55 35.82
C LEU A 50 -31.00 11.94 35.19
N THR A 51 -31.86 12.18 34.19
CA THR A 51 -32.00 13.49 33.52
C THR A 51 -33.14 14.34 34.08
N SER A 52 -34.05 13.76 34.86
CA SER A 52 -35.08 14.48 35.60
C SER A 52 -34.51 14.96 36.95
N PRO A 53 -34.45 16.28 37.23
CA PRO A 53 -33.87 16.78 38.47
C PRO A 53 -34.57 16.27 39.73
N SER A 54 -35.90 16.09 39.69
CA SER A 54 -36.67 15.57 40.82
C SER A 54 -36.39 14.09 41.07
N ASP A 55 -36.33 13.29 40.01
CA ASP A 55 -36.22 11.83 40.11
C ASP A 55 -34.78 11.45 40.48
N LYS A 56 -33.80 12.20 39.95
CA LYS A 56 -32.40 12.10 40.37
C LYS A 56 -32.22 12.42 41.85
N ALA A 57 -32.84 13.49 42.36
CA ALA A 57 -32.75 13.84 43.77
C ALA A 57 -33.34 12.74 44.68
N ALA A 58 -34.47 12.15 44.27
CA ALA A 58 -35.07 11.02 44.99
C ALA A 58 -34.18 9.76 44.95
N TYR A 59 -33.56 9.47 43.80
CA TYR A 59 -32.60 8.39 43.64
C TYR A 59 -31.36 8.59 44.53
N ASP A 60 -30.79 9.80 44.52
CA ASP A 60 -29.63 10.16 45.34
C ASP A 60 -29.95 10.11 46.84
N GLU A 61 -31.17 10.47 47.26
CA GLU A 61 -31.65 10.37 48.63
C GLU A 61 -31.82 8.90 49.08
N GLN A 62 -32.37 8.05 48.20
CA GLN A 62 -32.55 6.61 48.46
C GLN A 62 -31.21 5.89 48.63
N PHE A 63 -30.20 6.24 47.81
CA PHE A 63 -28.86 5.65 47.91
C PHE A 63 -27.97 6.32 48.97
N GLY A 64 -28.13 7.62 49.19
CA GLY A 64 -27.39 8.39 50.19
C GLY A 64 -27.79 8.04 51.63
N GLY A 65 -29.02 7.59 51.85
CA GLY A 65 -29.48 7.11 53.17
C GLY A 65 -29.01 5.70 53.55
N ALA A 66 -28.52 4.90 52.59
CA ALA A 66 -28.24 3.48 52.78
C ALA A 66 -26.75 3.13 53.01
N MET A 67 -25.81 4.08 52.81
CA MET A 67 -24.39 3.86 53.11
C MET A 67 -23.96 4.59 54.38
N PRO A 68 -23.68 3.90 55.51
CA PRO A 68 -23.06 4.54 56.65
C PRO A 68 -21.61 4.91 56.28
N MET A 69 -21.31 6.20 56.20
CA MET A 69 -19.96 6.75 55.94
C MET A 69 -18.89 6.35 56.99
N ALA A 70 -19.23 5.55 58.00
CA ALA A 70 -18.36 5.19 59.11
C ALA A 70 -17.40 4.02 58.83
N GLU A 71 -17.63 3.19 57.80
CA GLU A 71 -16.90 1.92 57.64
C GLU A 71 -15.67 2.00 56.71
N VAL A 72 -15.26 3.21 56.28
CA VAL A 72 -14.05 3.40 55.45
C VAL A 72 -12.87 3.96 56.27
N ALA A 73 -13.04 4.20 57.58
CA ALA A 73 -12.10 5.02 58.35
C ALA A 73 -11.18 4.28 59.34
N GLU A 74 -11.23 2.96 59.51
CA GLU A 74 -10.46 2.31 60.59
C GLU A 74 -9.59 1.12 60.12
N LEU A 75 -8.27 1.35 60.06
CA LEU A 75 -7.14 0.42 60.29
C LEU A 75 -5.80 1.22 60.23
N PRO A 76 -4.71 0.83 60.94
CA PRO A 76 -4.44 1.07 62.36
C PRO A 76 -3.35 2.11 62.67
N VAL A 77 -3.38 2.60 63.91
CA VAL A 77 -2.68 3.76 64.52
C VAL A 77 -1.20 3.48 64.89
N ALA A 78 -0.35 3.08 63.94
CA ALA A 78 1.06 2.73 64.25
C ALA A 78 2.13 3.79 63.90
N GLU A 79 1.79 4.93 63.29
CA GLU A 79 2.80 5.83 62.72
C GLU A 79 2.72 7.30 63.20
N ARG A 80 2.06 7.56 64.34
CA ARG A 80 1.90 8.93 64.87
C ARG A 80 3.15 9.54 65.53
N ALA A 81 4.22 8.78 65.76
CA ALA A 81 5.40 9.29 66.46
C ALA A 81 6.48 9.94 65.56
N MET A 82 6.34 9.91 64.22
CA MET A 82 7.33 10.51 63.30
C MET A 82 6.80 11.75 62.54
N SER A 83 5.56 12.18 62.80
CA SER A 83 4.90 13.26 62.05
C SER A 83 5.04 14.66 62.67
N GLU A 84 5.39 14.78 63.96
CA GLU A 84 5.37 16.08 64.65
C GLU A 84 6.51 17.04 64.26
N THR A 85 7.60 16.57 63.64
CA THR A 85 8.70 17.45 63.20
C THR A 85 8.57 17.97 61.77
N VAL A 86 7.58 17.50 61.00
CA VAL A 86 7.28 17.96 59.63
C VAL A 86 5.88 18.60 59.51
N GLY A 87 5.03 18.45 60.53
CA GLY A 87 3.63 18.87 60.53
C GLY A 87 3.35 20.38 60.50
N ASN A 88 4.32 21.24 60.80
CA ASN A 88 4.08 22.70 60.87
C ASN A 88 4.30 23.46 59.55
N ALA A 89 4.66 22.78 58.45
CA ALA A 89 4.83 23.42 57.13
C ALA A 89 3.84 22.97 56.04
N MET A 90 2.91 22.05 56.34
CA MET A 90 1.98 21.47 55.33
C MET A 90 0.49 21.59 55.70
N ALA A 91 0.12 22.30 56.77
CA ALA A 91 -1.27 22.36 57.22
C ALA A 91 -2.19 23.30 56.41
N ASP A 92 -1.67 24.07 55.45
CA ASP A 92 -2.45 25.09 54.72
C ASP A 92 -2.96 24.66 53.32
N THR A 93 -2.78 23.40 52.91
CA THR A 93 -3.26 22.90 51.60
C THR A 93 -4.24 21.74 51.74
N LYS A 94 -5.33 21.97 52.48
CA LYS A 94 -6.57 21.15 52.37
C LYS A 94 -7.51 21.80 51.34
N THR A 95 -7.09 21.87 50.08
CA THR A 95 -7.96 22.20 48.96
C THR A 95 -8.37 20.92 48.22
N LYS A 96 -9.68 20.82 47.93
CA LYS A 96 -10.28 19.78 47.10
C LYS A 96 -9.58 19.76 45.74
N GLY A 97 -8.93 18.64 45.42
CA GLY A 97 -8.13 18.44 44.21
C GLY A 97 -6.68 18.13 44.59
N GLY A 98 -6.38 16.85 44.85
CA GLY A 98 -5.03 16.36 45.15
C GLY A 98 -4.05 16.81 44.08
N ASP A 99 -3.25 17.81 44.44
CA ASP A 99 -2.75 18.79 43.48
C ASP A 99 -1.53 18.24 42.73
N TRP A 100 -1.77 17.65 41.56
CA TRP A 100 -0.72 17.29 40.60
C TRP A 100 0.19 18.48 40.26
N SER A 101 -0.28 19.71 40.48
CA SER A 101 0.50 20.95 40.41
C SER A 101 1.70 20.97 41.36
N ALA A 102 1.59 20.36 42.54
CA ALA A 102 2.70 20.23 43.49
C ALA A 102 3.79 19.29 42.94
N ILE A 103 3.40 18.18 42.31
CA ILE A 103 4.32 17.27 41.62
C ILE A 103 5.00 17.98 40.45
N GLU A 104 4.26 18.76 39.66
CA GLU A 104 4.84 19.55 38.55
C GLU A 104 5.81 20.63 39.04
N ALA A 105 5.53 21.29 40.18
CA ALA A 105 6.47 22.21 40.82
C ALA A 105 7.75 21.48 41.24
N MET A 106 7.63 20.31 41.90
CA MET A 106 8.76 19.48 42.28
C MET A 106 9.60 19.02 41.08
N LEU A 107 8.97 18.68 39.96
CA LEU A 107 9.68 18.30 38.72
C LEU A 107 10.45 19.49 38.12
N ARG A 108 9.88 20.70 38.14
CA ARG A 108 10.57 21.92 37.70
C ARG A 108 11.78 22.25 38.57
N ASP A 109 11.65 22.09 39.89
CA ASP A 109 12.76 22.31 40.83
C ASP A 109 13.83 21.22 40.71
N ALA A 110 13.43 19.96 40.57
CA ALA A 110 14.35 18.85 40.36
C ALA A 110 15.17 19.02 39.07
N ARG A 111 14.59 19.58 38.00
CA ARG A 111 15.31 19.91 36.76
C ARG A 111 16.36 21.00 36.97
N ARG A 112 16.08 22.01 37.80
CA ARG A 112 17.03 23.11 38.09
C ARG A 112 18.18 22.66 38.99
N ALA A 113 17.89 21.79 39.96
CA ALA A 113 18.83 21.39 41.00
C ALA A 113 19.50 20.02 40.75
N THR A 114 19.10 19.30 39.70
CA THR A 114 19.59 17.94 39.37
C THR A 114 19.49 16.97 40.56
N ASN A 115 18.41 17.07 41.34
CA ASN A 115 18.29 16.40 42.65
C ASN A 115 17.41 15.15 42.58
N ASP A 116 18.02 13.96 42.54
CA ASP A 116 17.30 12.67 42.46
C ASP A 116 16.39 12.40 43.67
N SER A 117 16.68 12.96 44.84
CA SER A 117 15.83 12.82 46.03
C SER A 117 14.49 13.54 45.88
N MET A 118 14.42 14.60 45.07
CA MET A 118 13.15 15.28 44.75
C MET A 118 12.32 14.44 43.78
N LEU A 119 12.97 13.77 42.82
CA LEU A 119 12.29 12.86 41.89
C LEU A 119 11.70 11.65 42.63
N ALA A 120 12.45 11.03 43.54
CA ALA A 120 11.95 9.90 44.34
C ALA A 120 10.75 10.30 45.23
N ARG A 121 10.80 11.49 45.84
CA ARG A 121 9.66 12.02 46.62
C ARG A 121 8.45 12.33 45.75
N GLY A 122 8.67 12.93 44.57
CA GLY A 122 7.60 13.20 43.60
C GLY A 122 6.93 11.92 43.10
N GLU A 123 7.71 10.87 42.82
CA GLU A 123 7.19 9.56 42.41
C GLU A 123 6.38 8.90 43.54
N ALA A 124 6.89 8.94 44.77
CA ALA A 124 6.16 8.43 45.93
C ALA A 124 4.84 9.19 46.18
N LEU A 125 4.85 10.51 45.99
CA LEU A 125 3.64 11.34 46.09
C LEU A 125 2.64 10.99 44.98
N ALA A 126 3.12 10.83 43.74
CA ALA A 126 2.28 10.43 42.61
C ALA A 126 1.61 9.06 42.85
N ALA A 127 2.37 8.09 43.36
CA ALA A 127 1.84 6.76 43.70
C ALA A 127 0.81 6.79 44.85
N ARG A 128 0.91 7.75 45.77
CA ARG A 128 -0.11 7.96 46.82
C ARG A 128 -1.37 8.63 46.28
N LEU A 129 -1.23 9.57 45.35
CA LEU A 129 -2.38 10.27 44.73
C LEU A 129 -3.16 9.37 43.76
N ASP A 130 -2.47 8.51 43.02
CA ASP A 130 -3.06 7.55 42.10
C ASP A 130 -2.30 6.21 42.19
N PRO A 131 -2.79 5.24 42.98
CA PRO A 131 -2.11 3.95 43.16
C PRO A 131 -1.98 3.14 41.87
N VAL A 132 -2.85 3.35 40.88
CA VAL A 132 -2.91 2.54 39.66
C VAL A 132 -2.06 3.17 38.55
N HIS A 133 -2.21 4.47 38.29
CA HIS A 133 -1.55 5.15 37.18
C HIS A 133 -0.56 6.23 37.61
N GLY A 134 -0.39 6.45 38.92
CA GLY A 134 0.40 7.57 39.44
C GLY A 134 1.85 7.55 38.99
N LYS A 135 2.49 6.39 39.01
CA LYS A 135 3.87 6.23 38.50
C LYS A 135 3.99 6.53 37.01
N TYR A 136 3.03 6.06 36.21
CA TYR A 136 3.00 6.29 34.78
C TYR A 136 2.79 7.77 34.45
N ARG A 137 1.80 8.40 35.09
CA ARG A 137 1.51 9.83 34.92
C ARG A 137 2.65 10.71 35.41
N PHE A 138 3.36 10.30 36.46
CA PHE A 138 4.61 10.94 36.90
C PHE A 138 5.70 10.85 35.83
N ALA A 139 5.94 9.67 35.25
CA ALA A 139 6.91 9.50 34.18
C ALA A 139 6.58 10.36 32.94
N GLN A 140 5.30 10.43 32.55
CA GLN A 140 4.85 11.33 31.48
C GLN A 140 5.15 12.80 31.80
N LEU A 141 4.79 13.25 33.00
CA LEU A 141 5.02 14.64 33.42
C LEU A 141 6.51 14.97 33.51
N ALA A 142 7.34 14.03 34.00
CA ALA A 142 8.78 14.18 34.06
C ALA A 142 9.39 14.35 32.65
N MET A 143 9.01 13.49 31.71
CA MET A 143 9.48 13.56 30.31
C MET A 143 9.02 14.85 29.63
N ARG A 144 7.77 15.30 29.82
CA ARG A 144 7.28 16.59 29.30
C ARG A 144 8.02 17.80 29.86
N ASN A 145 8.44 17.72 31.12
CA ASN A 145 9.24 18.77 31.75
C ASN A 145 10.72 18.71 31.36
N GLY A 146 11.12 17.83 30.42
CA GLY A 146 12.47 17.75 29.87
C GLY A 146 13.45 16.90 30.68
N LEU A 147 12.97 16.07 31.62
CA LEU A 147 13.81 15.13 32.35
C LEU A 147 13.98 13.85 31.53
N GLN A 148 15.04 13.78 30.72
CA GLN A 148 15.31 12.63 29.85
C GLN A 148 16.05 11.47 30.53
N GLN A 149 15.65 11.10 31.75
CA GLN A 149 16.22 9.92 32.43
C GLN A 149 15.67 8.63 31.80
N SER A 150 16.55 7.68 31.47
CA SER A 150 16.19 6.41 30.80
C SER A 150 15.07 5.65 31.53
N ARG A 151 15.07 5.66 32.87
CA ARG A 151 14.05 4.99 33.69
C ARG A 151 12.61 5.43 33.41
N PHE A 152 12.38 6.71 33.10
CA PHE A 152 11.02 7.20 32.82
C PHE A 152 10.55 6.69 31.46
N ARG A 153 11.44 6.70 30.47
CA ARG A 153 11.17 6.14 29.14
C ARG A 153 10.92 4.63 29.22
N GLU A 154 11.76 3.90 29.93
CA GLU A 154 11.59 2.44 30.15
C GLU A 154 10.25 2.13 30.83
N SER A 155 9.85 2.92 31.83
CA SER A 155 8.55 2.74 32.49
C SER A 155 7.37 3.01 31.55
N LEU A 156 7.46 4.02 30.68
CA LEU A 156 6.42 4.32 29.69
C LEU A 156 6.35 3.23 28.60
N GLU A 157 7.50 2.77 28.10
CA GLU A 157 7.61 1.72 27.08
C GLU A 157 7.14 0.36 27.61
N HIS A 158 7.46 0.01 28.86
CA HIS A 158 6.97 -1.20 29.50
C HIS A 158 5.45 -1.20 29.60
N ARG A 159 4.85 -0.10 30.08
CA ARG A 159 3.41 0.04 30.16
C ARG A 159 2.74 0.03 28.78
N ALA A 160 3.35 0.69 27.80
CA ALA A 160 2.87 0.68 26.42
C ALA A 160 2.81 -0.77 25.90
N LYS A 161 3.83 -1.59 26.18
CA LYS A 161 3.83 -3.01 25.80
C LYS A 161 2.74 -3.82 26.51
N ASP A 162 2.53 -3.60 27.81
CA ASP A 162 1.50 -4.31 28.57
C ASP A 162 0.08 -4.00 28.07
N ASP A 163 -0.17 -2.76 27.65
CA ASP A 163 -1.47 -2.30 27.15
C ASP A 163 -1.64 -2.51 25.63
N ASP A 164 -0.65 -3.11 24.93
CA ASP A 164 -0.54 -3.18 23.47
C ASP A 164 -0.75 -1.80 22.81
N LYS A 165 0.04 -0.81 23.25
CA LYS A 165 0.04 0.60 22.80
C LYS A 165 1.47 1.04 22.45
N THR A 166 1.61 2.21 21.85
CA THR A 166 2.90 2.91 21.71
C THR A 166 2.90 4.23 22.47
N VAL A 167 4.09 4.77 22.75
CA VAL A 167 4.23 6.06 23.44
C VAL A 167 4.40 7.17 22.40
N CYS A 168 3.60 8.22 22.48
CA CYS A 168 3.81 9.43 21.70
C CYS A 168 5.16 10.07 22.09
N GLY A 169 6.09 10.25 21.17
CA GLY A 169 7.37 10.84 21.55
C GLY A 169 7.35 12.36 21.85
N GLU A 170 6.24 13.05 21.59
CA GLU A 170 6.06 14.48 21.93
C GLU A 170 5.39 14.67 23.29
N CYS A 171 4.20 14.08 23.48
CA CYS A 171 3.45 14.25 24.72
C CYS A 171 3.49 13.02 25.63
N PHE A 172 4.18 11.94 25.26
CA PHE A 172 4.32 10.71 26.04
C PHE A 172 3.01 9.99 26.37
N GLU A 173 1.92 10.32 25.67
CA GLU A 173 0.62 9.63 25.77
C GLU A 173 0.67 8.23 25.15
N LEU A 174 -0.02 7.26 25.74
CA LEU A 174 -0.18 5.95 25.10
C LEU A 174 -1.17 6.07 23.93
N ILE A 175 -0.72 5.72 22.74
CA ILE A 175 -1.51 5.70 21.52
C ILE A 175 -1.79 4.25 21.17
N PRO A 176 -3.06 3.85 20.98
CA PRO A 176 -3.38 2.51 20.51
C PRO A 176 -2.74 2.27 19.13
N PRO A 177 -2.26 1.06 18.85
CA PRO A 177 -1.83 0.71 17.53
C PRO A 177 -2.94 0.97 16.52
N PRO A 178 -2.58 1.37 15.29
CA PRO A 178 -3.56 1.41 14.22
C PRO A 178 -4.23 0.04 14.19
N PRO A 179 -5.57 -0.03 14.12
CA PRO A 179 -6.27 -1.30 14.16
C PRO A 179 -5.66 -2.20 13.10
N VAL A 180 -4.96 -3.24 13.52
CA VAL A 180 -4.39 -4.20 12.59
C VAL A 180 -5.59 -4.86 11.96
N ALA A 181 -5.66 -4.82 10.63
CA ALA A 181 -6.69 -5.50 9.87
C ALA A 181 -6.75 -6.96 10.35
N HIS A 182 -7.77 -7.30 11.13
CA HIS A 182 -7.97 -8.67 11.58
C HIS A 182 -8.37 -9.47 10.35
N VAL A 183 -7.47 -10.29 9.83
CA VAL A 183 -7.80 -11.23 8.77
C VAL A 183 -8.32 -12.49 9.47
N PRO A 184 -9.63 -12.79 9.43
CA PRO A 184 -10.16 -14.02 10.00
C PRO A 184 -9.43 -15.21 9.39
N GLU A 185 -9.11 -16.18 10.24
CA GLU A 185 -8.40 -17.37 9.80
C GLU A 185 -9.37 -18.29 9.05
N VAL A 186 -9.16 -18.45 7.74
CA VAL A 186 -9.91 -19.41 6.94
C VAL A 186 -9.10 -20.70 6.89
N ARG A 187 -9.59 -21.73 7.57
CA ARG A 187 -8.96 -23.05 7.62
C ARG A 187 -9.63 -24.00 6.64
N ILE A 188 -8.83 -24.78 5.91
CA ILE A 188 -9.31 -25.88 5.09
C ILE A 188 -9.01 -27.16 5.86
N THR A 189 -10.03 -27.96 6.17
CA THR A 189 -9.84 -29.26 6.85
C THR A 189 -9.27 -30.30 5.89
N GLU A 190 -8.79 -31.43 6.42
CA GLU A 190 -8.35 -32.57 5.60
C GLU A 190 -9.46 -33.12 4.68
N ASP A 191 -10.73 -32.98 5.10
CA ASP A 191 -11.91 -33.35 4.33
C ASP A 191 -12.25 -32.33 3.22
N GLY A 192 -11.55 -31.18 3.19
CA GLY A 192 -11.82 -30.06 2.30
C GLY A 192 -12.88 -29.09 2.79
N ASP A 193 -13.38 -29.22 4.02
CA ASP A 193 -14.34 -28.26 4.56
C ASP A 193 -13.63 -26.91 4.76
N VAL A 194 -14.30 -25.81 4.37
CA VAL A 194 -13.81 -24.46 4.62
C VAL A 194 -14.44 -23.98 5.93
N LEU A 195 -13.61 -23.74 6.93
CA LEU A 195 -13.99 -23.23 8.24
C LEU A 195 -13.52 -21.78 8.37
N ALA A 196 -14.44 -20.85 8.53
CA ALA A 196 -14.20 -19.48 8.89
C ALA A 196 -15.18 -19.06 10.00
N ASP A 197 -14.84 -18.02 10.76
CA ASP A 197 -15.67 -17.57 11.89
C ASP A 197 -17.12 -17.29 11.49
N MET A 198 -17.34 -16.76 10.29
CA MET A 198 -18.66 -16.38 9.80
C MET A 198 -19.33 -17.41 8.89
N CYS A 199 -18.58 -18.42 8.41
CA CYS A 199 -19.16 -19.47 7.57
C CYS A 199 -18.42 -20.80 7.66
N ARG A 200 -19.20 -21.87 7.64
CA ARG A 200 -18.72 -23.24 7.51
C ARG A 200 -19.27 -23.84 6.23
N ILE A 201 -18.40 -24.12 5.28
CA ILE A 201 -18.73 -24.79 4.03
C ILE A 201 -18.36 -26.25 4.17
N ARG A 202 -19.37 -27.13 4.20
CA ARG A 202 -19.16 -28.58 4.29
C ARG A 202 -19.71 -29.29 3.06
N ALA A 203 -18.88 -30.12 2.45
CA ALA A 203 -19.31 -31.02 1.38
C ALA A 203 -20.02 -32.25 2.01
N LYS A 204 -21.34 -32.37 1.86
CA LYS A 204 -22.07 -33.57 2.26
C LYS A 204 -22.46 -34.38 1.02
N SER A 205 -22.05 -35.64 0.96
CA SER A 205 -22.53 -36.57 -0.07
C SER A 205 -23.78 -37.30 0.41
N LYS A 206 -24.88 -37.21 -0.35
CA LYS A 206 -26.10 -38.00 -0.14
C LYS A 206 -26.28 -38.96 -1.31
N LEU A 207 -25.97 -40.24 -1.07
CA LEU A 207 -26.20 -41.41 -1.95
C LEU A 207 -25.70 -41.23 -3.39
N LEU A 208 -26.50 -40.59 -4.26
CA LEU A 208 -26.16 -40.30 -5.66
C LEU A 208 -25.50 -38.94 -5.84
N TRP A 209 -25.84 -37.95 -5.02
CA TRP A 209 -25.51 -36.55 -5.28
C TRP A 209 -24.62 -35.93 -4.20
N THR A 210 -23.81 -34.95 -4.60
CA THR A 210 -23.01 -34.14 -3.66
C THR A 210 -23.72 -32.81 -3.46
N PHE A 211 -23.93 -32.42 -2.20
CA PHE A 211 -24.52 -31.15 -1.81
C PHE A 211 -23.56 -30.41 -0.88
N PHE A 212 -23.54 -29.08 -0.97
CA PHE A 212 -22.88 -28.28 0.05
C PHE A 212 -23.90 -27.86 1.10
N THR A 213 -23.53 -28.01 2.36
CA THR A 213 -24.19 -27.31 3.46
C THR A 213 -23.30 -26.13 3.80
N LEU A 214 -23.84 -24.94 3.59
CA LEU A 214 -23.22 -23.68 3.98
C LEU A 214 -23.91 -23.23 5.26
N ASP A 215 -23.23 -23.37 6.39
CA ASP A 215 -23.71 -22.81 7.65
C ASP A 215 -23.13 -21.40 7.77
N THR A 216 -23.96 -20.37 7.54
CA THR A 216 -23.57 -18.95 7.76
C THR A 216 -24.31 -18.38 8.96
N ALA A 217 -23.84 -17.24 9.46
CA ALA A 217 -24.56 -16.45 10.47
C ALA A 217 -25.97 -16.00 10.00
N TRP A 218 -26.21 -15.91 8.69
CA TRP A 218 -27.51 -15.55 8.11
C TRP A 218 -28.45 -16.75 7.92
N GLY A 219 -28.00 -17.95 8.28
CA GLY A 219 -28.77 -19.18 8.19
C GLY A 219 -28.08 -20.26 7.34
N PRO A 220 -28.57 -21.52 7.44
CA PRO A 220 -28.05 -22.62 6.66
C PRO A 220 -28.56 -22.55 5.22
N TRP A 221 -27.65 -22.59 4.26
CA TRP A 221 -27.97 -22.70 2.83
C TRP A 221 -27.61 -24.09 2.30
N TRP A 222 -28.46 -24.57 1.38
CA TRP A 222 -28.35 -25.87 0.75
C TRP A 222 -28.44 -25.69 -0.76
N GLY A 223 -27.40 -26.13 -1.49
CA GLY A 223 -27.41 -26.06 -2.94
C GLY A 223 -26.66 -27.21 -3.60
N ALA A 224 -27.06 -27.48 -4.84
CA ALA A 224 -26.36 -28.41 -5.72
C ALA A 224 -25.05 -27.78 -6.19
N THR A 225 -24.03 -28.62 -6.45
CA THR A 225 -22.78 -28.10 -7.02
C THR A 225 -23.00 -27.76 -8.51
N PRO A 226 -22.50 -26.62 -9.01
CA PRO A 226 -22.68 -26.25 -10.42
C PRO A 226 -22.05 -27.27 -11.39
N ASP A 227 -20.96 -27.93 -10.97
CA ASP A 227 -20.11 -28.72 -11.89
C ASP A 227 -19.97 -30.22 -11.54
N ALA A 228 -20.57 -30.73 -10.45
CA ALA A 228 -20.39 -32.13 -10.07
C ALA A 228 -21.58 -32.72 -9.31
N SER A 229 -22.61 -33.03 -10.08
CA SER A 229 -23.86 -33.52 -9.52
C SER A 229 -23.70 -34.91 -8.87
N ILE A 230 -22.88 -35.80 -9.42
CA ILE A 230 -22.77 -37.20 -8.96
C ILE A 230 -21.65 -37.39 -7.93
N SER A 231 -21.98 -37.89 -6.74
CA SER A 231 -21.01 -38.25 -5.67
C SER A 231 -20.19 -39.49 -6.03
N ARG A 232 -19.09 -39.78 -5.31
CA ARG A 232 -18.30 -41.01 -5.52
C ARG A 232 -19.15 -42.27 -5.40
N ARG A 233 -20.02 -42.33 -4.37
CA ARG A 233 -20.98 -43.43 -4.19
C ARG A 233 -21.98 -43.49 -5.34
N GLY A 234 -22.44 -42.33 -5.81
CA GLY A 234 -23.32 -42.24 -6.96
C GLY A 234 -22.67 -42.72 -8.25
N ALA A 235 -21.41 -42.36 -8.50
CA ALA A 235 -20.66 -42.82 -9.65
C ALA A 235 -20.48 -44.34 -9.60
N LEU A 236 -20.08 -44.89 -8.45
CA LEU A 236 -19.97 -46.34 -8.24
C LEU A 236 -21.31 -47.06 -8.47
N LEU A 237 -22.42 -46.51 -7.96
CA LEU A 237 -23.77 -47.06 -8.17
C LEU A 237 -24.18 -47.02 -9.64
N ILE A 238 -23.90 -45.93 -10.35
CA ILE A 238 -24.20 -45.79 -11.77
C ILE A 238 -23.35 -46.76 -12.59
N THR A 239 -22.05 -46.90 -12.29
CA THR A 239 -21.17 -47.86 -12.96
C THR A 239 -21.57 -49.31 -12.67
N ALA A 240 -21.97 -49.63 -11.43
CA ALA A 240 -22.51 -50.92 -11.06
C ALA A 240 -23.84 -51.23 -11.80
N ALA A 241 -24.75 -50.25 -11.85
CA ALA A 241 -26.01 -50.38 -12.58
C ALA A 241 -25.77 -50.57 -14.09
N LEU A 242 -24.86 -49.81 -14.70
CA LEU A 242 -24.51 -49.93 -16.12
C LEU A 242 -23.81 -51.25 -16.47
N SER A 243 -23.05 -51.85 -15.55
CA SER A 243 -22.40 -53.14 -15.78
C SER A 243 -23.33 -54.33 -15.55
N LEU A 244 -24.32 -54.21 -14.66
CA LEU A 244 -25.29 -55.26 -14.36
C LEU A 244 -26.53 -55.22 -15.27
N ALA A 245 -26.92 -54.05 -15.81
CA ALA A 245 -28.12 -53.91 -16.62
C ALA A 245 -28.08 -54.72 -17.94
N PRO A 246 -27.01 -54.68 -18.76
CA PRO A 246 -26.95 -55.46 -20.00
C PRO A 246 -27.10 -56.98 -19.81
N PRO A 247 -26.36 -57.65 -18.89
CA PRO A 247 -26.54 -59.09 -18.70
C PRO A 247 -27.93 -59.43 -18.16
N LEU A 248 -28.54 -58.60 -17.28
CA LEU A 248 -29.92 -58.79 -16.82
C LEU A 248 -30.95 -58.68 -17.95
N LEU A 249 -30.75 -57.75 -18.90
CA LEU A 249 -31.64 -57.54 -20.04
C LEU A 249 -31.57 -58.67 -21.08
N VAL A 250 -30.38 -59.25 -21.26
CA VAL A 250 -30.12 -60.32 -22.25
C VAL A 250 -30.40 -61.72 -21.68
N MET A 251 -30.45 -61.86 -20.35
CA MET A 251 -30.64 -63.14 -19.66
C MET A 251 -31.87 -63.97 -20.12
N PRO A 252 -33.07 -63.37 -20.34
CA PRO A 252 -34.24 -64.14 -20.79
C PRO A 252 -34.05 -64.76 -22.19
N ILE A 253 -33.34 -64.04 -23.08
CA ILE A 253 -33.08 -64.48 -24.45
C ILE A 253 -32.09 -65.65 -24.44
N LEU A 254 -31.02 -65.55 -23.65
CA LEU A 254 -30.01 -66.61 -23.55
C LEU A 254 -30.52 -67.87 -22.86
N LEU A 255 -31.44 -67.74 -21.90
CA LEU A 255 -32.11 -68.88 -21.27
C LEU A 255 -32.94 -69.69 -22.27
N LEU A 256 -33.50 -69.04 -23.30
CA LEU A 256 -34.28 -69.71 -24.35
C LEU A 256 -33.39 -70.49 -25.33
N GLU A 257 -32.16 -70.02 -25.59
CA GLU A 257 -31.26 -70.61 -26.60
C GLU A 257 -30.23 -71.60 -26.04
N GLY A 258 -30.16 -71.80 -24.72
CA GLY A 258 -29.25 -72.77 -24.09
C GLY A 258 -27.75 -72.39 -24.17
N GLY A 259 -27.44 -71.12 -24.43
CA GLY A 259 -26.06 -70.64 -24.48
C GLY A 259 -25.35 -70.62 -23.11
N PRO A 260 -24.01 -70.52 -23.08
CA PRO A 260 -23.23 -70.48 -21.83
C PRO A 260 -23.36 -69.12 -21.12
N VAL A 261 -24.48 -68.93 -20.44
CA VAL A 261 -24.85 -67.69 -19.70
C VAL A 261 -23.75 -67.26 -18.71
N SER A 262 -23.09 -68.22 -18.07
CA SER A 262 -22.06 -67.97 -17.06
C SER A 262 -20.84 -67.20 -17.58
N LEU A 263 -20.43 -67.42 -18.83
CA LEU A 263 -19.28 -66.74 -19.44
C LEU A 263 -19.55 -65.25 -19.70
N MET A 264 -20.77 -64.89 -20.13
CA MET A 264 -21.15 -63.48 -20.28
C MET A 264 -21.20 -62.77 -18.94
N PHE A 265 -21.81 -63.38 -17.90
CA PHE A 265 -21.82 -62.78 -16.56
C PHE A 265 -20.41 -62.56 -16.01
N ALA A 266 -19.49 -63.51 -16.23
CA ALA A 266 -18.08 -63.34 -15.85
C ALA A 266 -17.41 -62.18 -16.60
N ALA A 267 -17.58 -62.08 -17.92
CA ALA A 267 -16.99 -61.02 -18.73
C ALA A 267 -17.51 -59.62 -18.34
N PHE A 268 -18.83 -59.46 -18.19
CA PHE A 268 -19.43 -58.20 -17.74
C PHE A 268 -19.10 -57.88 -16.28
N GLY A 269 -18.98 -58.90 -15.42
CA GLY A 269 -18.53 -58.73 -14.04
C GLY A 269 -17.10 -58.21 -13.95
N VAL A 270 -16.18 -58.76 -14.75
CA VAL A 270 -14.78 -58.29 -14.82
C VAL A 270 -14.72 -56.87 -15.40
N LEU A 271 -15.44 -56.60 -16.49
CA LEU A 271 -15.50 -55.26 -17.09
C LEU A 271 -16.07 -54.23 -16.12
N GLY A 272 -17.13 -54.58 -15.39
CA GLY A 272 -17.73 -53.77 -14.35
C GLY A 272 -16.77 -53.50 -13.19
N LEU A 273 -16.04 -54.51 -12.74
CA LEU A 273 -15.04 -54.37 -11.67
C LEU A 273 -13.87 -53.49 -12.11
N VAL A 274 -13.36 -53.65 -13.33
CA VAL A 274 -12.32 -52.78 -13.90
C VAL A 274 -12.84 -51.35 -14.02
N ALA A 275 -14.05 -51.13 -14.55
CA ALA A 275 -14.64 -49.80 -14.62
C ALA A 275 -14.83 -49.19 -13.22
N MET A 276 -15.23 -49.99 -12.23
CA MET A 276 -15.39 -49.55 -10.85
C MET A 276 -14.06 -49.14 -10.22
N VAL A 277 -12.99 -49.91 -10.43
CA VAL A 277 -11.63 -49.59 -9.97
C VAL A 277 -11.11 -48.33 -10.69
N CYS A 278 -11.30 -48.23 -12.01
CA CYS A 278 -10.93 -47.04 -12.78
C CYS A 278 -11.66 -45.80 -12.26
N VAL A 279 -12.97 -45.87 -12.03
CA VAL A 279 -13.73 -44.78 -11.40
C VAL A 279 -13.21 -44.51 -10.00
N TYR A 280 -12.95 -45.53 -9.17
CA TYR A 280 -12.43 -45.34 -7.81
C TYR A 280 -11.08 -44.62 -7.79
N LEU A 281 -10.17 -44.94 -8.72
CA LEU A 281 -8.83 -44.38 -8.82
C LEU A 281 -8.81 -43.00 -9.50
N MET A 282 -9.60 -42.80 -10.56
CA MET A 282 -9.70 -41.51 -11.26
C MET A 282 -10.56 -40.51 -10.50
N TYR A 283 -11.56 -40.98 -9.74
CA TYR A 283 -12.44 -40.14 -8.93
C TYR A 283 -11.74 -39.79 -7.61
N ARG A 284 -10.71 -38.94 -7.70
CA ARG A 284 -10.23 -38.18 -6.54
C ARG A 284 -11.21 -37.03 -6.31
N PRO A 285 -11.85 -36.92 -5.13
CA PRO A 285 -12.62 -35.72 -4.81
C PRO A 285 -11.65 -34.54 -4.92
N ARG A 286 -11.91 -33.65 -5.88
CA ARG A 286 -11.11 -32.43 -6.03
C ARG A 286 -11.38 -31.58 -4.80
N LEU A 287 -10.42 -31.53 -3.89
CA LEU A 287 -10.36 -30.66 -2.71
C LEU A 287 -10.55 -29.17 -3.07
N SER A 288 -10.42 -28.80 -4.35
CA SER A 288 -10.66 -27.43 -4.83
C SER A 288 -12.14 -27.01 -4.77
N LYS A 289 -13.09 -27.95 -4.82
CA LYS A 289 -14.51 -27.63 -5.00
C LYS A 289 -15.12 -26.71 -3.92
N PRO A 290 -14.80 -26.86 -2.63
CA PRO A 290 -15.37 -26.01 -1.59
C PRO A 290 -14.83 -24.58 -1.66
N LEU A 291 -13.56 -24.39 -2.03
CA LEU A 291 -12.96 -23.08 -2.30
C LEU A 291 -13.54 -22.45 -3.57
N ASP A 292 -13.72 -23.24 -4.64
CA ASP A 292 -14.32 -22.79 -5.89
C ASP A 292 -15.75 -22.28 -5.62
N VAL A 293 -16.55 -23.05 -4.87
CA VAL A 293 -17.90 -22.65 -4.45
C VAL A 293 -17.87 -21.41 -3.55
N ALA A 294 -16.89 -21.30 -2.64
CA ALA A 294 -16.74 -20.12 -1.82
C ALA A 294 -16.49 -18.85 -2.66
N TRP A 295 -15.66 -18.95 -3.70
CA TRP A 295 -15.37 -17.83 -4.60
C TRP A 295 -16.46 -17.54 -5.63
N GLU A 296 -17.23 -18.56 -6.04
CA GLU A 296 -18.23 -18.42 -7.10
C GLU A 296 -19.63 -18.12 -6.60
N GLU A 297 -20.01 -18.61 -5.42
CA GLU A 297 -21.35 -18.44 -4.86
C GLU A 297 -21.36 -17.49 -3.67
N ILE A 298 -20.44 -17.67 -2.72
CA ILE A 298 -20.46 -16.94 -1.45
C ILE A 298 -19.83 -15.56 -1.61
N ALA A 299 -18.63 -15.47 -2.18
CA ALA A 299 -17.93 -14.21 -2.35
C ALA A 299 -18.79 -13.16 -3.11
N PRO A 300 -19.50 -13.49 -4.21
CA PRO A 300 -20.38 -12.53 -4.86
C PRO A 300 -21.54 -12.06 -3.99
N GLN A 301 -22.19 -12.96 -3.25
CA GLN A 301 -23.28 -12.60 -2.34
C GLN A 301 -22.77 -11.67 -1.22
N LEU A 302 -21.60 -11.96 -0.67
CA LEU A 302 -20.93 -11.11 0.30
C LEU A 302 -20.58 -9.73 -0.26
N LEU A 303 -20.06 -9.67 -1.49
CA LEU A 303 -19.69 -8.43 -2.19
C LEU A 303 -20.90 -7.59 -2.65
N ASP A 304 -22.08 -8.20 -2.73
CA ASP A 304 -23.34 -7.52 -3.00
C ASP A 304 -24.09 -7.12 -1.72
N ALA A 305 -23.72 -7.70 -0.58
CA ALA A 305 -24.17 -7.27 0.74
C ALA A 305 -23.52 -5.94 1.17
N GLN A 306 -23.86 -5.46 2.37
CA GLN A 306 -23.28 -4.23 2.89
C GLN A 306 -21.77 -4.36 3.16
N PRO A 307 -20.99 -3.30 2.92
CA PRO A 307 -19.55 -3.28 3.18
C PRO A 307 -19.28 -3.54 4.66
N SER A 308 -18.51 -4.59 4.96
CA SER A 308 -18.10 -4.91 6.32
C SER A 308 -16.64 -5.34 6.37
N ARG A 309 -15.99 -5.09 7.50
CA ARG A 309 -14.60 -5.53 7.74
C ARG A 309 -14.50 -7.05 7.75
N ASP A 310 -15.49 -7.74 8.28
CA ASP A 310 -15.52 -9.20 8.34
C ASP A 310 -15.62 -9.80 6.94
N THR A 311 -16.42 -9.20 6.05
CA THR A 311 -16.50 -9.60 4.64
C THR A 311 -15.16 -9.41 3.93
N ALA A 312 -14.54 -8.24 4.07
CA ALA A 312 -13.24 -7.95 3.46
C ALA A 312 -12.16 -8.91 3.97
N GLY A 313 -12.12 -9.12 5.29
CA GLY A 313 -11.23 -10.06 5.94
C GLY A 313 -11.45 -11.49 5.47
N PHE A 314 -12.70 -11.94 5.33
CA PHE A 314 -13.04 -13.26 4.84
C PHE A 314 -12.53 -13.50 3.41
N LEU A 315 -12.69 -12.53 2.50
CA LEU A 315 -12.19 -12.66 1.12
C LEU A 315 -10.67 -12.80 1.07
N VAL A 316 -9.95 -12.06 1.92
CA VAL A 316 -8.48 -12.19 2.04
C VAL A 316 -8.09 -13.50 2.69
N GLY A 317 -8.81 -13.93 3.73
CA GLY A 317 -8.62 -15.25 4.35
C GLY A 317 -8.84 -16.38 3.33
N LEU A 318 -9.87 -16.26 2.50
CA LEU A 318 -10.19 -17.22 1.43
C LEU A 318 -9.10 -17.25 0.35
N LEU A 319 -8.54 -16.10 0.01
CA LEU A 319 -7.40 -15.98 -0.90
C LEU A 319 -6.15 -16.67 -0.33
N ARG A 320 -5.84 -16.42 0.95
CA ARG A 320 -4.68 -17.02 1.64
C ARG A 320 -4.84 -18.53 1.78
N ALA A 321 -6.04 -19.01 2.09
CA ALA A 321 -6.36 -20.43 2.17
C ALA A 321 -6.25 -21.13 0.80
N ALA A 322 -6.68 -20.46 -0.27
CA ALA A 322 -6.52 -20.95 -1.64
C ALA A 322 -5.04 -21.09 -2.06
N GLY A 323 -4.20 -20.16 -1.63
CA GLY A 323 -2.76 -20.14 -1.92
C GLY A 323 -2.46 -20.21 -3.42
N LYS A 324 -1.30 -20.76 -3.79
CA LYS A 324 -0.94 -21.00 -5.20
C LYS A 324 -1.59 -22.26 -5.80
N GLN A 325 -2.07 -23.17 -4.97
CA GLN A 325 -2.56 -24.48 -5.42
C GLN A 325 -3.97 -24.40 -6.04
N HIS A 326 -4.80 -23.46 -5.57
CA HIS A 326 -6.19 -23.34 -5.97
C HIS A 326 -6.59 -21.89 -6.27
N PRO A 327 -6.01 -21.27 -7.32
CA PRO A 327 -6.27 -19.86 -7.59
C PRO A 327 -7.74 -19.59 -7.90
N PRO A 328 -8.34 -18.50 -7.36
CA PRO A 328 -9.67 -18.11 -7.75
C PRO A 328 -9.75 -17.83 -9.25
N LYS A 329 -10.93 -18.05 -9.83
CA LYS A 329 -11.22 -17.62 -11.21
C LYS A 329 -10.94 -16.11 -11.30
N ALA A 330 -10.20 -15.71 -12.34
CA ALA A 330 -9.78 -14.32 -12.53
C ALA A 330 -10.95 -13.31 -12.56
N ALA A 331 -12.13 -13.74 -13.04
CA ALA A 331 -13.33 -12.91 -13.03
C ALA A 331 -13.84 -12.64 -11.59
N SER A 332 -13.85 -13.66 -10.73
CA SER A 332 -14.26 -13.53 -9.33
C SER A 332 -13.29 -12.66 -8.54
N LEU A 333 -11.97 -12.85 -8.73
CA LEU A 333 -10.95 -12.02 -8.10
C LEU A 333 -11.07 -10.54 -8.50
N ARG A 334 -11.24 -10.25 -9.81
CA ARG A 334 -11.43 -8.87 -10.28
C ARG A 334 -12.69 -8.24 -9.73
N ARG A 335 -13.79 -8.98 -9.66
CA ARG A 335 -15.03 -8.48 -9.05
C ARG A 335 -14.81 -8.13 -7.58
N ALA A 336 -14.08 -8.96 -6.84
CA ALA A 336 -13.70 -8.69 -5.45
C ALA A 336 -12.83 -7.44 -5.32
N ILE A 337 -11.78 -7.31 -6.13
CA ILE A 337 -10.92 -6.13 -6.18
C ILE A 337 -11.74 -4.86 -6.44
N GLN A 338 -12.56 -4.85 -7.50
CA GLN A 338 -13.35 -3.68 -7.87
C GLN A 338 -14.32 -3.24 -6.76
N LYS A 339 -14.99 -4.19 -6.10
CA LYS A 339 -15.93 -3.91 -5.01
C LYS A 339 -15.21 -3.43 -3.75
N LEU A 340 -14.13 -4.12 -3.34
CA LEU A 340 -13.32 -3.71 -2.19
C LEU A 340 -12.64 -2.36 -2.40
N ARG A 341 -12.29 -2.04 -3.65
CA ARG A 341 -11.78 -0.71 -4.02
C ARG A 341 -12.78 0.38 -3.69
N LEU A 342 -14.03 0.24 -4.16
CA LEU A 342 -15.11 1.17 -3.83
C LEU A 342 -15.36 1.20 -2.32
N TRP A 343 -15.37 0.05 -1.65
CA TRP A 343 -15.61 0.02 -0.22
C TRP A 343 -14.49 0.69 0.60
N THR A 344 -13.24 0.51 0.19
CA THR A 344 -12.08 1.17 0.83
C THR A 344 -12.14 2.69 0.65
N ALA A 345 -12.57 3.16 -0.53
CA ALA A 345 -12.72 4.59 -0.79
C ALA A 345 -13.83 5.25 0.03
N TYR A 346 -14.95 4.55 0.28
CA TYR A 346 -16.16 5.16 0.85
C TYR A 346 -16.54 4.72 2.28
N HIS A 347 -15.99 3.61 2.80
CA HIS A 347 -16.44 2.99 4.06
C HIS A 347 -15.33 2.74 5.10
N ASP A 348 -14.19 3.44 4.99
CA ASP A 348 -13.07 3.35 5.94
C ASP A 348 -12.63 1.90 6.23
N LEU A 349 -12.63 1.08 5.17
CA LEU A 349 -12.08 -0.27 5.24
C LEU A 349 -10.55 -0.19 5.24
N PRO A 350 -9.86 -1.07 6.00
CA PRO A 350 -8.41 -1.18 5.92
C PRO A 350 -7.95 -1.48 4.49
N TYR A 351 -7.09 -0.62 3.94
CA TYR A 351 -6.57 -0.78 2.58
C TYR A 351 -5.69 -2.03 2.44
N GLU A 352 -5.21 -2.61 3.55
CA GLU A 352 -4.45 -3.85 3.55
C GLU A 352 -5.23 -5.02 2.96
N TYR A 353 -6.57 -5.06 3.12
CA TYR A 353 -7.35 -6.13 2.50
C TYR A 353 -7.32 -6.05 0.97
N LEU A 354 -7.42 -4.83 0.44
CA LEU A 354 -7.32 -4.58 -1.00
C LEU A 354 -5.89 -4.82 -1.51
N ALA A 355 -4.87 -4.48 -0.72
CA ALA A 355 -3.47 -4.70 -1.06
C ALA A 355 -3.19 -6.19 -1.30
N GLU A 356 -3.65 -7.07 -0.41
CA GLU A 356 -3.46 -8.52 -0.52
C GLU A 356 -4.10 -9.10 -1.78
N LEU A 357 -5.30 -8.64 -2.16
CA LEU A 357 -5.94 -9.06 -3.42
C LEU A 357 -5.15 -8.59 -4.65
N TYR A 358 -4.65 -7.36 -4.63
CA TYR A 358 -3.83 -6.81 -5.71
C TYR A 358 -2.48 -7.53 -5.83
N GLN A 359 -1.82 -7.85 -4.71
CA GLN A 359 -0.60 -8.66 -4.70
C GLN A 359 -0.83 -10.01 -5.35
N TYR A 360 -1.94 -10.67 -4.99
CA TYR A 360 -2.27 -11.95 -5.58
C TYR A 360 -2.53 -11.86 -7.09
N ASP A 361 -3.34 -10.90 -7.56
CA ASP A 361 -3.61 -10.70 -8.99
C ASP A 361 -2.31 -10.36 -9.75
N LEU A 362 -1.41 -9.58 -9.13
CA LEU A 362 -0.10 -9.24 -9.69
C LEU A 362 0.78 -10.49 -9.85
N ILE A 363 0.91 -11.31 -8.80
CA ILE A 363 1.67 -12.58 -8.84
C ILE A 363 1.08 -13.51 -9.89
N GLN A 364 -0.23 -13.77 -9.83
CA GLN A 364 -0.91 -14.70 -10.74
C GLN A 364 -0.73 -14.29 -12.21
N ARG A 365 -0.80 -12.99 -12.51
CA ARG A 365 -0.61 -12.50 -13.87
C ARG A 365 0.85 -12.50 -14.31
N SER A 366 1.80 -12.31 -13.40
CA SER A 366 3.23 -12.30 -13.72
C SER A 366 3.77 -13.65 -14.18
N GLU A 367 3.15 -14.76 -13.78
CA GLU A 367 3.61 -16.13 -14.08
C GLU A 367 3.35 -16.59 -15.55
N GLY A 368 2.69 -15.77 -16.39
CA GLY A 368 2.37 -16.10 -17.79
C GLY A 368 3.38 -15.63 -18.86
N ARG A 369 3.28 -16.15 -20.10
CA ARG A 369 4.10 -15.69 -21.26
C ARG A 369 3.98 -14.17 -21.53
N ASP A 370 2.81 -13.58 -21.24
CA ASP A 370 2.55 -12.14 -21.30
C ASP A 370 2.62 -11.46 -19.92
N GLY A 371 3.29 -12.08 -18.96
CA GLY A 371 3.18 -11.74 -17.56
C GLY A 371 3.61 -10.32 -17.23
N THR A 372 4.67 -9.81 -17.88
CA THR A 372 5.07 -8.41 -17.74
C THR A 372 3.95 -7.45 -18.16
N ARG A 373 3.31 -7.67 -19.31
CA ARG A 373 2.23 -6.79 -19.79
C ARG A 373 0.99 -6.89 -18.90
N ALA A 374 0.68 -8.08 -18.41
CA ALA A 374 -0.45 -8.30 -17.53
C ALA A 374 -0.25 -7.68 -16.14
N ALA A 375 0.95 -7.80 -15.58
CA ALA A 375 1.37 -7.18 -14.32
C ALA A 375 1.35 -5.64 -14.42
N MET A 376 1.87 -5.08 -15.52
CA MET A 376 1.82 -3.65 -15.79
C MET A 376 0.40 -3.09 -15.74
N ARG A 377 -0.60 -3.82 -16.27
CA ARG A 377 -2.01 -3.37 -16.21
C ARG A 377 -2.55 -3.33 -14.78
N VAL A 378 -2.15 -4.27 -13.92
CA VAL A 378 -2.56 -4.27 -12.50
C VAL A 378 -1.92 -3.10 -11.77
N LEU A 379 -0.64 -2.84 -12.03
CA LEU A 379 0.06 -1.69 -11.46
C LEU A 379 -0.54 -0.36 -11.93
N ASP A 380 -0.89 -0.25 -13.21
CA ASP A 380 -1.60 0.93 -13.74
C ASP A 380 -2.95 1.13 -13.04
N GLU A 381 -3.69 0.05 -12.81
CA GLU A 381 -4.96 0.10 -12.07
C GLU A 381 -4.77 0.57 -10.63
N ILE A 382 -3.73 0.08 -9.92
CA ILE A 382 -3.43 0.51 -8.56
C ILE A 382 -3.09 2.00 -8.51
N VAL A 383 -2.24 2.49 -9.44
CA VAL A 383 -1.89 3.91 -9.49
C VAL A 383 -3.11 4.75 -9.80
N GLU A 384 -3.93 4.33 -10.77
CA GLU A 384 -5.18 5.00 -11.09
C GLU A 384 -6.10 5.09 -9.86
N SER A 385 -6.17 4.02 -9.07
CA SER A 385 -6.98 3.95 -7.86
C SER A 385 -6.45 4.88 -6.74
N VAL A 386 -5.13 4.95 -6.55
CA VAL A 386 -4.50 5.87 -5.58
C VAL A 386 -4.67 7.32 -5.99
N VAL A 387 -4.42 7.62 -7.26
CA VAL A 387 -4.38 8.98 -7.79
C VAL A 387 -5.79 9.55 -8.03
N ARG A 388 -6.66 8.83 -8.76
CA ARG A 388 -7.99 9.33 -9.16
C ARG A 388 -9.06 9.04 -8.12
N GLU A 389 -9.06 7.83 -7.56
CA GLU A 389 -10.08 7.41 -6.58
C GLU A 389 -9.70 7.80 -5.13
N ARG A 390 -8.59 8.53 -4.95
CA ARG A 390 -8.09 9.05 -3.67
C ARG A 390 -7.88 7.97 -2.60
N LEU A 391 -7.54 6.75 -3.01
CA LEU A 391 -7.15 5.71 -2.07
C LEU A 391 -5.85 6.10 -1.35
N PRO A 392 -5.61 5.60 -0.13
CA PRO A 392 -4.39 5.88 0.61
C PRO A 392 -3.16 5.47 -0.21
N VAL A 393 -2.15 6.35 -0.29
CA VAL A 393 -0.87 6.06 -0.96
C VAL A 393 -0.20 4.81 -0.37
N ALA A 394 -0.43 4.56 0.92
CA ALA A 394 0.05 3.37 1.62
C ALA A 394 -0.50 2.05 1.02
N LEU A 395 -1.57 2.08 0.22
CA LEU A 395 -2.02 0.92 -0.58
C LEU A 395 -0.94 0.50 -1.58
N PHE A 396 -0.34 1.46 -2.28
CA PHE A 396 0.72 1.18 -3.25
C PHE A 396 1.93 0.53 -2.58
N ASP A 397 2.34 1.08 -1.43
CA ASP A 397 3.41 0.49 -0.65
C ASP A 397 3.05 -0.87 -0.08
N ALA A 398 1.81 -1.06 0.38
CA ALA A 398 1.36 -2.35 0.87
C ALA A 398 1.37 -3.40 -0.24
N VAL A 399 0.98 -3.05 -1.47
CA VAL A 399 1.05 -3.99 -2.60
C VAL A 399 2.51 -4.32 -2.94
N LEU A 400 3.40 -3.35 -2.92
CA LEU A 400 4.79 -3.53 -3.33
C LEU A 400 5.75 -3.93 -2.20
N ARG A 401 5.22 -4.04 -0.96
CA ARG A 401 5.99 -4.20 0.29
C ARG A 401 6.97 -5.36 0.30
N ASP A 402 6.67 -6.41 -0.44
CA ASP A 402 7.52 -7.60 -0.49
C ASP A 402 8.78 -7.41 -1.34
N GLY A 403 8.94 -6.31 -2.09
CA GLY A 403 10.13 -5.95 -2.88
C GLY A 403 10.42 -6.90 -4.07
N GLU A 404 10.16 -8.19 -3.89
CA GLU A 404 10.20 -9.25 -4.88
C GLU A 404 9.30 -8.88 -6.07
N LEU A 405 8.12 -8.33 -5.83
CA LEU A 405 7.15 -7.97 -6.88
C LEU A 405 7.69 -6.97 -7.90
N LEU A 406 8.39 -5.92 -7.47
CA LEU A 406 9.05 -4.96 -8.37
C LEU A 406 10.26 -5.59 -9.06
N SER A 407 10.99 -6.45 -8.35
CA SER A 407 12.15 -7.16 -8.91
C SER A 407 11.78 -8.15 -10.02
N LEU A 408 10.55 -8.68 -10.01
CA LEU A 408 10.02 -9.54 -11.08
C LEU A 408 9.85 -8.79 -12.41
N LEU A 409 9.82 -7.45 -12.40
CA LEU A 409 9.66 -6.64 -13.61
C LEU A 409 11.03 -6.27 -14.23
N PRO A 410 11.20 -6.49 -15.55
CA PRO A 410 12.38 -6.00 -16.27
C PRO A 410 12.57 -4.49 -16.07
N LEU A 411 13.82 -4.02 -16.08
CA LEU A 411 14.15 -2.60 -15.87
C LEU A 411 13.38 -1.66 -16.82
N ALA A 412 13.19 -2.09 -18.08
CA ALA A 412 12.40 -1.33 -19.06
C ALA A 412 10.91 -1.23 -18.68
N ALA A 413 10.33 -2.27 -18.09
CA ALA A 413 8.95 -2.26 -17.63
C ALA A 413 8.78 -1.35 -16.40
N ARG A 414 9.74 -1.38 -15.46
CA ARG A 414 9.77 -0.45 -14.32
C ARG A 414 9.86 1.00 -14.78
N ALA A 415 10.73 1.31 -15.73
CA ALA A 415 10.85 2.66 -16.28
C ALA A 415 9.57 3.11 -17.03
N ALA A 416 8.94 2.21 -17.79
CA ALA A 416 7.66 2.49 -18.44
C ALA A 416 6.54 2.74 -17.42
N PHE A 417 6.52 1.95 -16.35
CA PHE A 417 5.56 2.11 -15.26
C PHE A 417 5.77 3.43 -14.51
N ALA A 418 7.03 3.78 -14.21
CA ALA A 418 7.43 5.04 -13.61
C ALA A 418 6.87 6.25 -14.37
N ALA A 419 7.13 6.29 -15.68
CA ALA A 419 6.66 7.35 -16.56
C ALA A 419 5.12 7.39 -16.62
N ARG A 420 4.47 6.23 -16.67
CA ARG A 420 3.01 6.14 -16.70
C ARG A 420 2.36 6.58 -15.39
N ALA A 421 2.95 6.22 -14.26
CA ALA A 421 2.47 6.64 -12.96
C ALA A 421 2.58 8.16 -12.77
N ALA A 422 3.71 8.75 -13.19
CA ALA A 422 3.89 10.19 -13.22
C ALA A 422 2.88 10.88 -14.16
N HIS A 423 2.63 10.31 -15.35
CA HIS A 423 1.62 10.81 -16.28
C HIS A 423 0.21 10.76 -15.69
N LEU A 424 -0.20 9.66 -15.06
CA LEU A 424 -1.51 9.56 -14.40
C LEU A 424 -1.67 10.57 -13.27
N ALA A 425 -0.60 10.80 -12.51
CA ALA A 425 -0.59 11.78 -11.45
C ALA A 425 -0.72 13.22 -12.00
N LEU A 426 0.00 13.54 -13.08
CA LEU A 426 -0.14 14.81 -13.80
C LEU A 426 -1.52 14.98 -14.46
N ASP A 427 -2.14 13.90 -14.97
CA ASP A 427 -3.52 13.89 -15.49
C ASP A 427 -4.55 14.19 -14.39
N ALA A 428 -4.22 13.90 -13.14
CA ALA A 428 -5.04 14.23 -11.97
C ALA A 428 -4.68 15.59 -11.35
N ASP A 429 -4.04 16.46 -12.14
CA ASP A 429 -3.64 17.83 -11.80
C ASP A 429 -2.64 17.92 -10.62
N LEU A 430 -1.91 16.85 -10.31
CA LEU A 430 -0.84 16.91 -9.30
C LEU A 430 0.34 17.74 -9.81
N MET A 431 0.78 18.70 -9.01
CA MET A 431 1.92 19.56 -9.28
C MET A 431 3.24 18.87 -8.87
N LEU A 432 4.38 19.34 -9.40
CA LEU A 432 5.70 18.78 -9.08
C LEU A 432 5.98 18.67 -7.57
N PRO A 433 5.66 19.67 -6.72
CA PRO A 433 5.85 19.53 -5.27
C PRO A 433 5.02 18.39 -4.66
N GLU A 434 3.82 18.14 -5.19
CA GLU A 434 2.93 17.08 -4.70
C GLU A 434 3.40 15.70 -5.15
N LEU A 435 3.98 15.59 -6.35
CA LEU A 435 4.63 14.35 -6.83
C LEU A 435 5.88 14.04 -6.01
N LEU A 436 6.69 15.05 -5.69
CA LEU A 436 7.84 14.89 -4.81
C LEU A 436 7.41 14.48 -3.40
N GLU A 437 6.35 15.08 -2.87
CA GLU A 437 5.79 14.68 -1.58
C GLU A 437 5.22 13.25 -1.62
N LEU A 438 4.57 12.85 -2.71
CA LEU A 438 4.11 11.47 -2.91
C LEU A 438 5.28 10.49 -2.85
N ALA A 439 6.38 10.81 -3.52
CA ALA A 439 7.61 10.02 -3.51
C ALA A 439 8.25 9.98 -2.11
N ARG A 440 8.18 11.06 -1.34
CA ARG A 440 8.68 11.09 0.04
C ARG A 440 7.84 10.25 0.99
N VAL A 441 6.52 10.21 0.77
CA VAL A 441 5.59 9.46 1.61
C VAL A 441 5.59 7.97 1.25
N SER A 442 5.89 7.61 0.01
CA SER A 442 5.88 6.21 -0.45
C SER A 442 7.25 5.76 -0.93
N PRO A 443 7.92 4.87 -0.16
CA PRO A 443 9.19 4.28 -0.59
C PRO A 443 9.11 3.63 -1.96
N SER A 444 7.96 3.03 -2.31
CA SER A 444 7.79 2.36 -3.59
C SER A 444 7.72 3.35 -4.75
N PHE A 445 7.10 4.53 -4.57
CA PHE A 445 7.15 5.62 -5.55
C PHE A 445 8.54 6.24 -5.65
N ALA A 446 9.25 6.39 -4.53
CA ALA A 446 10.65 6.81 -4.53
C ALA A 446 11.53 5.83 -5.33
N GLU A 447 11.42 4.53 -5.10
CA GLU A 447 12.18 3.52 -5.85
C GLU A 447 11.85 3.58 -7.35
N LEU A 448 10.56 3.76 -7.67
CA LEU A 448 10.07 3.86 -9.04
C LEU A 448 10.67 5.07 -9.79
N TRP A 449 10.77 6.22 -9.12
CA TRP A 449 11.22 7.48 -9.70
C TRP A 449 12.70 7.82 -9.43
N GLY A 450 13.39 6.97 -8.68
CA GLY A 450 14.80 7.11 -8.29
C GLY A 450 14.98 7.58 -6.86
N GLU A 451 15.96 7.01 -6.14
CA GLU A 451 16.19 7.28 -4.71
C GLU A 451 16.69 8.70 -4.41
N ASP A 452 17.48 9.28 -5.32
CA ASP A 452 18.03 10.63 -5.19
C ASP A 452 16.95 11.69 -5.48
N GLU A 453 16.63 12.50 -4.46
CA GLU A 453 15.57 13.51 -4.51
C GLU A 453 15.82 14.59 -5.58
N GLU A 454 17.08 15.01 -5.77
CA GLU A 454 17.44 16.03 -6.75
C GLU A 454 17.22 15.50 -8.18
N ARG A 455 17.77 14.31 -8.47
CA ARG A 455 17.55 13.63 -9.76
C ARG A 455 16.09 13.30 -10.01
N ARG A 456 15.34 12.94 -8.96
CA ARG A 456 13.90 12.68 -9.03
C ARG A 456 13.14 13.95 -9.40
N ALA A 457 13.46 15.08 -8.77
CA ALA A 457 12.87 16.37 -9.08
C ALA A 457 13.15 16.80 -10.52
N GLU A 458 14.38 16.65 -11.00
CA GLU A 458 14.75 16.91 -12.39
C GLU A 458 13.96 16.02 -13.37
N TRP A 459 13.88 14.72 -13.09
CA TRP A 459 13.16 13.77 -13.93
C TRP A 459 11.65 14.05 -13.96
N LEU A 460 11.02 14.29 -12.81
CA LEU A 460 9.60 14.65 -12.71
C LEU A 460 9.32 16.00 -13.36
N ALA A 461 10.20 17.00 -13.22
CA ALA A 461 10.07 18.29 -13.88
C ALA A 461 10.17 18.16 -15.42
N GLY A 462 11.08 17.31 -15.91
CA GLY A 462 11.20 16.97 -17.32
C GLY A 462 9.93 16.31 -17.86
N LEU A 463 9.37 15.34 -17.14
CA LEU A 463 8.11 14.70 -17.50
C LEU A 463 6.92 15.67 -17.46
N GLN A 464 6.83 16.51 -16.44
CA GLN A 464 5.79 17.54 -16.34
C GLN A 464 5.88 18.52 -17.51
N SER A 465 7.09 18.91 -17.90
CA SER A 465 7.31 19.77 -19.06
C SER A 465 6.81 19.09 -20.34
N ILE A 466 7.24 17.85 -20.60
CA ILE A 466 6.79 17.05 -21.76
C ILE A 466 5.26 16.89 -21.77
N TYR A 467 4.66 16.61 -20.60
CA TYR A 467 3.22 16.44 -20.47
C TYR A 467 2.46 17.73 -20.79
N ARG A 468 2.90 18.88 -20.23
CA ARG A 468 2.34 20.19 -20.55
C ARG A 468 2.46 20.48 -22.05
N PHE A 469 3.62 20.22 -22.67
CA PHE A 469 3.80 20.38 -24.12
C PHE A 469 2.88 19.48 -24.96
N LYS A 470 2.61 18.24 -24.51
CA LYS A 470 1.70 17.31 -25.20
C LYS A 470 0.24 17.76 -25.13
N SER A 471 -0.18 18.36 -24.02
CA SER A 471 -1.55 18.87 -23.83
C SER A 471 -1.85 20.14 -24.65
N SER A 472 -0.81 20.90 -25.01
CA SER A 472 -0.91 22.14 -25.78
C SER A 472 -0.43 21.95 -27.23
N GLN A 473 -1.33 21.56 -28.14
CA GLN A 473 -1.10 21.68 -29.60
C GLN A 473 -1.15 23.14 -30.11
N LEU A 474 -0.86 24.14 -29.28
CA LEU A 474 -1.00 25.56 -29.64
C LEU A 474 0.27 26.37 -29.35
N ALA A 475 0.77 26.94 -30.45
CA ALA A 475 1.61 28.13 -30.56
C ALA A 475 3.07 28.03 -30.10
N VAL A 476 3.95 27.96 -31.12
CA VAL A 476 5.05 28.92 -31.33
C VAL A 476 5.30 29.81 -30.10
N LEU A 477 6.35 29.53 -29.33
CA LEU A 477 7.04 30.52 -28.52
C LEU A 477 8.41 29.99 -28.09
N GLN A 478 9.40 30.86 -28.26
CA GLN A 478 10.84 30.65 -28.09
C GLN A 478 11.19 30.16 -26.68
N LEU A 479 11.99 29.10 -26.61
CA LEU A 479 12.64 28.62 -25.38
C LEU A 479 14.14 28.66 -25.57
N ASP A 480 14.72 29.84 -25.37
CA ASP A 480 16.16 30.09 -25.50
C ASP A 480 16.99 29.62 -24.30
N ARG A 481 16.43 28.92 -23.31
CA ARG A 481 17.20 28.50 -22.13
C ARG A 481 16.67 27.22 -21.53
N VAL A 482 17.12 26.07 -22.06
CA VAL A 482 17.45 24.81 -21.34
C VAL A 482 18.20 23.85 -22.29
N PHE A 483 18.08 24.01 -23.61
CA PHE A 483 18.92 23.32 -24.60
C PHE A 483 19.34 24.30 -25.70
N GLU A 484 20.61 24.72 -25.75
CA GLU A 484 21.17 25.24 -27.00
C GLU A 484 21.45 24.05 -27.93
N LEU A 485 20.39 23.54 -28.54
CA LEU A 485 20.50 22.71 -29.75
C LEU A 485 20.51 23.68 -30.93
N VAL A 486 21.70 23.92 -31.47
CA VAL A 486 21.91 24.69 -32.70
C VAL A 486 21.46 23.82 -33.89
N GLU A 487 20.14 23.73 -34.08
CA GLU A 487 19.38 23.51 -35.32
C GLU A 487 18.05 22.78 -35.07
N GLN A 488 16.97 23.35 -35.60
CA GLN A 488 15.57 22.99 -35.36
C GLN A 488 15.18 21.55 -35.78
N ASN A 489 16.04 20.81 -36.47
CA ASN A 489 15.75 19.45 -36.95
C ASN A 489 16.34 18.31 -36.09
N ALA A 490 17.17 18.61 -35.09
CA ALA A 490 17.81 17.59 -34.24
C ALA A 490 16.88 17.01 -33.15
N VAL A 491 15.89 17.80 -32.69
CA VAL A 491 15.01 17.47 -31.56
C VAL A 491 14.13 16.24 -31.83
N SER A 492 13.65 16.07 -33.07
CA SER A 492 12.82 14.93 -33.46
C SER A 492 13.60 13.60 -33.50
N THR A 493 14.91 13.67 -33.74
CA THR A 493 15.76 12.48 -33.89
C THR A 493 16.21 11.94 -32.53
N VAL A 494 16.52 12.82 -31.58
CA VAL A 494 16.96 12.43 -30.22
C VAL A 494 15.82 11.87 -29.37
N ALA A 495 14.61 12.41 -29.51
CA ALA A 495 13.41 11.90 -28.84
C ALA A 495 13.05 10.45 -29.25
N SER A 496 13.60 9.97 -30.37
CA SER A 496 13.35 8.61 -30.87
C SER A 496 14.30 7.54 -30.33
N TRP A 497 15.30 7.91 -29.49
CA TRP A 497 16.38 7.00 -29.05
C TRP A 497 16.39 6.76 -27.52
N PRO A 498 15.55 5.83 -27.01
CA PRO A 498 15.41 5.52 -25.58
C PRO A 498 16.69 5.10 -24.86
N ARG A 499 17.69 4.63 -25.60
CA ARG A 499 18.98 4.16 -25.04
C ARG A 499 19.89 5.30 -24.61
N LEU A 500 19.75 6.50 -25.19
CA LEU A 500 20.54 7.68 -24.81
C LEU A 500 20.09 8.25 -23.46
N LEU A 501 18.78 8.19 -23.19
CA LEU A 501 18.16 8.53 -21.89
C LEU A 501 18.57 7.57 -20.76
N ALA A 502 18.95 6.34 -21.10
CA ALA A 502 19.39 5.36 -20.10
C ALA A 502 20.82 5.59 -19.61
N VAL A 503 21.68 6.27 -20.38
CA VAL A 503 23.09 6.52 -20.05
C VAL A 503 23.34 7.87 -19.37
N SER A 504 22.43 8.84 -19.51
CA SER A 504 22.50 10.11 -18.77
C SER A 504 22.15 10.01 -17.28
N ARG A 505 21.91 8.79 -16.77
CA ARG A 505 21.40 8.53 -15.42
C ARG A 505 22.41 8.79 -14.30
N ASP A 506 23.70 8.99 -14.62
CA ASP A 506 24.78 9.11 -13.62
C ASP A 506 25.82 10.24 -13.83
N ARG A 507 25.91 10.93 -14.99
CA ARG A 507 26.67 12.18 -15.18
C ARG A 507 26.06 13.04 -16.30
N SER A 508 26.35 14.35 -16.28
CA SER A 508 25.96 15.28 -17.35
C SER A 508 26.57 14.87 -18.69
N VAL A 509 25.71 14.69 -19.68
CA VAL A 509 26.07 14.45 -21.08
C VAL A 509 25.89 15.77 -21.81
N ALA A 510 26.98 16.31 -22.35
CA ALA A 510 26.93 17.47 -23.24
C ALA A 510 27.40 17.03 -24.62
N ILE A 511 26.65 17.40 -25.66
CA ILE A 511 27.04 17.19 -27.05
C ILE A 511 27.47 18.56 -27.55
N GLY A 512 28.79 18.76 -27.69
CA GLY A 512 29.38 20.00 -28.19
C GLY A 512 29.87 19.85 -29.62
N VAL A 513 30.28 20.97 -30.21
CA VAL A 513 30.75 21.02 -31.62
C VAL A 513 31.98 20.13 -31.85
N ASP A 514 32.83 19.98 -30.82
CA ASP A 514 34.03 19.13 -30.89
C ASP A 514 33.78 17.70 -30.39
N GLY A 515 32.52 17.32 -30.12
CA GLY A 515 32.07 15.95 -29.92
C GLY A 515 31.29 15.68 -28.63
N VAL A 516 31.29 14.43 -28.14
CA VAL A 516 30.45 14.03 -26.99
C VAL A 516 31.26 14.07 -25.70
N TYR A 517 30.76 14.85 -24.75
CA TYR A 517 31.36 15.10 -23.44
C TYR A 517 30.57 14.39 -22.35
N PHE A 518 31.29 13.74 -21.44
CA PHE A 518 30.71 13.08 -20.28
C PHE A 518 31.43 13.57 -19.02
N GLY A 519 30.72 14.33 -18.17
CA GLY A 519 31.33 14.94 -16.97
C GLY A 519 32.51 15.88 -17.28
N GLY A 520 32.47 16.60 -18.39
CA GLY A 520 33.51 17.57 -18.81
C GLY A 520 34.64 17.01 -19.69
N THR A 521 34.73 15.68 -19.86
CA THR A 521 35.77 15.04 -20.69
C THR A 521 35.20 14.65 -22.06
N CYS A 522 35.88 15.02 -23.15
CA CYS A 522 35.48 14.67 -24.53
C CYS A 522 35.90 13.24 -24.88
N TYR A 523 34.94 12.35 -25.14
CA TYR A 523 35.19 10.92 -25.40
C TYR A 523 35.15 10.56 -26.89
N SER A 524 34.57 11.42 -27.72
CA SER A 524 34.73 11.35 -29.17
C SER A 524 35.07 12.73 -29.66
N LYS A 525 36.23 12.95 -30.27
CA LYS A 525 36.46 14.20 -31.00
C LYS A 525 35.64 14.16 -32.28
N ALA A 526 34.78 15.14 -32.49
CA ALA A 526 34.19 15.40 -33.78
C ALA A 526 35.32 15.56 -34.80
N PRO A 527 35.17 15.04 -36.02
CA PRO A 527 36.07 15.45 -37.08
C PRO A 527 35.97 16.96 -37.26
N MET A 528 37.09 17.65 -37.44
CA MET A 528 37.07 19.10 -37.66
C MET A 528 36.48 19.33 -39.05
N ILE A 529 35.29 19.93 -39.12
CA ILE A 529 34.60 20.24 -40.37
C ILE A 529 34.71 21.74 -40.62
N GLU A 530 35.52 22.13 -41.59
CA GLU A 530 35.67 23.53 -42.00
C GLU A 530 35.08 23.72 -43.40
N VAL A 531 34.26 24.77 -43.57
CA VAL A 531 33.77 25.17 -44.89
C VAL A 531 34.67 26.29 -45.41
N GLN A 532 35.56 25.96 -46.33
CA GLN A 532 36.50 26.92 -46.91
C GLN A 532 35.96 27.42 -48.25
N PRO A 533 35.96 28.74 -48.52
CA PRO A 533 35.62 29.26 -49.83
C PRO A 533 36.70 28.84 -50.84
N ILE A 534 36.25 28.31 -51.99
CA ILE A 534 37.12 28.10 -53.15
C ILE A 534 37.14 29.42 -53.89
N VAL A 535 38.25 30.14 -53.80
CA VAL A 535 38.49 31.41 -54.51
C VAL A 535 39.28 31.16 -55.79
N GLU A 536 38.80 31.72 -56.88
CA GLU A 536 39.51 31.80 -58.16
C GLU A 536 39.99 33.23 -58.35
N TRP A 537 41.26 33.40 -58.68
CA TRP A 537 41.83 34.71 -58.97
C TRP A 537 41.45 35.12 -60.39
N VAL A 538 40.68 36.21 -60.52
CA VAL A 538 40.27 36.73 -61.83
C VAL A 538 41.15 37.93 -62.17
N GLU A 539 42.03 37.78 -63.15
CA GLU A 539 42.80 38.90 -63.70
C GLU A 539 41.86 39.86 -64.43
N SER A 540 41.82 41.10 -63.95
CA SER A 540 40.95 42.14 -64.48
C SER A 540 41.63 42.74 -65.72
N HIS A 541 41.13 42.42 -66.92
CA HIS A 541 41.63 43.01 -68.16
C HIS A 541 40.67 44.02 -68.83
N THR A 542 39.63 44.47 -68.14
CA THR A 542 38.74 45.51 -68.68
C THR A 542 38.15 46.39 -67.57
N ASP A 543 38.25 47.71 -67.79
CA ASP A 543 37.73 48.77 -66.93
C ASP A 543 36.23 48.58 -66.64
N VAL A 544 35.90 48.11 -65.44
CA VAL A 544 34.54 48.16 -64.89
C VAL A 544 34.49 49.35 -63.92
N PRO A 545 33.88 50.50 -64.30
CA PRO A 545 33.80 51.65 -63.43
C PRO A 545 32.74 51.41 -62.35
N GLY A 546 33.18 51.28 -61.08
CA GLY A 546 32.26 51.28 -59.94
C GLY A 546 32.67 50.52 -58.68
N HIS A 547 33.77 49.76 -58.65
CA HIS A 547 34.19 49.06 -57.43
C HIS A 547 35.22 49.87 -56.62
N PRO A 548 34.91 50.26 -55.36
CA PRO A 548 35.73 51.21 -54.58
C PRO A 548 37.02 50.64 -53.98
N ASN A 549 37.40 49.38 -54.26
CA ASN A 549 38.59 48.72 -53.68
C ASN A 549 39.45 48.01 -54.73
N ALA A 550 39.73 48.64 -55.88
CA ALA A 550 40.73 48.13 -56.81
C ALA A 550 42.15 48.55 -56.34
N SER A 551 42.89 47.61 -55.74
CA SER A 551 44.33 47.77 -55.52
C SER A 551 45.07 47.74 -56.87
N SER A 552 46.21 48.42 -56.95
CA SER A 552 46.96 48.69 -58.19
C SER A 552 47.61 47.48 -58.88
N ASP A 553 47.44 46.27 -58.35
CA ASP A 553 47.81 45.01 -59.02
C ASP A 553 46.51 44.30 -59.45
N GLY A 554 46.15 44.43 -60.74
CA GLY A 554 44.81 44.23 -61.28
C GLY A 554 44.26 42.79 -61.32
N GLY A 555 43.86 42.27 -60.18
CA GLY A 555 42.97 41.11 -60.07
C GLY A 555 42.12 41.17 -58.80
N TYR A 556 41.02 40.42 -58.78
CA TYR A 556 40.23 40.22 -57.57
C TYR A 556 39.91 38.74 -57.36
N GLU A 557 39.83 38.32 -56.10
CA GLU A 557 39.38 36.98 -55.75
C GLU A 557 37.87 36.89 -55.93
N ARG A 558 37.44 35.93 -56.75
CA ARG A 558 36.04 35.57 -56.89
C ARG A 558 35.80 34.21 -56.24
N ILE A 559 34.89 34.16 -55.27
CA ILE A 559 34.45 32.89 -54.69
C ILE A 559 33.64 32.13 -55.75
N VAL A 560 34.15 30.98 -56.19
CA VAL A 560 33.51 30.11 -57.20
C VAL A 560 32.83 28.89 -56.60
N GLY A 561 33.05 28.61 -55.31
CA GLY A 561 32.36 27.55 -54.59
C GLY A 561 32.80 27.48 -53.12
N TYR A 562 32.37 26.44 -52.43
CA TYR A 562 32.81 26.12 -51.08
C TYR A 562 33.31 24.68 -51.05
N ALA A 563 34.25 24.37 -50.18
CA ALA A 563 34.71 23.01 -49.93
C ALA A 563 34.54 22.67 -48.45
N LEU A 564 34.12 21.44 -48.18
CA LEU A 564 34.02 20.89 -46.84
C LEU A 564 35.31 20.11 -46.55
N VAL A 565 36.09 20.59 -45.59
CA VAL A 565 37.32 19.95 -45.11
C VAL A 565 36.97 19.15 -43.87
N ILE A 566 37.07 17.82 -43.92
CA ILE A 566 36.81 16.92 -42.78
C ILE A 566 38.13 16.27 -42.40
N ASP A 567 38.66 16.59 -41.22
CA ASP A 567 39.97 16.08 -40.73
C ASP A 567 41.10 16.25 -41.77
N GLY A 568 41.13 17.41 -42.43
CA GLY A 568 42.15 17.74 -43.43
C GLY A 568 41.90 17.16 -44.83
N LYS A 569 40.78 16.48 -45.08
CA LYS A 569 40.37 16.03 -46.42
C LYS A 569 39.31 16.96 -46.99
N THR A 570 39.68 17.65 -48.07
CA THR A 570 38.83 18.63 -48.76
C THR A 570 37.95 17.96 -49.80
N THR A 571 36.64 18.13 -49.67
CA THR A 571 35.63 17.68 -50.64
C THR A 571 34.82 18.88 -51.12
N PRO A 572 34.60 19.07 -52.44
CA PRO A 572 33.81 20.20 -52.92
C PRO A 572 32.40 20.12 -52.33
N TYR A 573 31.94 21.21 -51.72
CA TYR A 573 30.61 21.32 -51.18
C TYR A 573 29.64 21.61 -52.33
N PRO A 574 28.72 20.70 -52.64
CA PRO A 574 27.86 20.84 -53.80
C PRO A 574 26.93 22.05 -53.61
N THR A 575 26.66 22.79 -54.68
CA THR A 575 25.71 23.92 -54.68
C THR A 575 24.26 23.46 -54.85
N ASP A 576 24.05 22.24 -55.35
CA ASP A 576 22.73 21.61 -55.47
C ASP A 576 22.21 21.14 -54.09
N PRO A 577 21.05 21.66 -53.63
CA PRO A 577 20.44 21.28 -52.35
C PRO A 577 20.24 19.77 -52.17
N SER A 578 19.99 19.02 -53.25
CA SER A 578 19.76 17.57 -53.18
C SER A 578 21.05 16.81 -52.83
N GLN A 579 22.20 17.29 -53.31
CA GLN A 579 23.51 16.73 -53.00
C GLN A 579 24.01 17.18 -51.62
N GLN A 580 23.70 18.42 -51.21
CA GLN A 580 23.96 18.90 -49.85
C GLN A 580 23.25 18.02 -48.80
N ALA A 581 21.99 17.67 -49.06
CA ALA A 581 21.23 16.77 -48.20
C ALA A 581 21.84 15.35 -48.13
N ALA A 582 22.44 14.86 -49.21
CA ALA A 582 23.12 13.55 -49.23
C ALA A 582 24.42 13.58 -48.40
N VAL A 583 25.21 14.66 -48.51
CA VAL A 583 26.43 14.87 -47.71
C VAL A 583 26.11 14.98 -46.22
N LEU A 584 25.06 15.74 -45.86
CA LEU A 584 24.59 15.87 -44.47
C LEU A 584 24.12 14.52 -43.89
N LYS A 585 23.41 13.70 -44.67
CA LYS A 585 23.02 12.34 -44.25
C LYS A 585 24.23 11.43 -43.99
N GLN A 586 25.26 11.52 -44.82
CA GLN A 586 26.47 10.72 -44.66
C GLN A 586 27.27 11.12 -43.41
N LEU A 587 27.40 12.43 -43.16
CA LEU A 587 28.02 12.98 -41.95
C LEU A 587 27.29 12.54 -40.68
N THR A 588 25.96 12.59 -40.68
CA THR A 588 25.13 12.15 -39.55
C THR A 588 25.38 10.68 -39.20
N ARG A 589 25.53 9.81 -40.21
CA ARG A 589 25.80 8.37 -40.02
C ARG A 589 27.15 8.12 -39.35
N ILE A 590 28.20 8.81 -39.80
CA ILE A 590 29.55 8.68 -39.26
C ILE A 590 29.58 9.09 -37.78
N TYR A 591 28.86 10.16 -37.44
CA TYR A 591 28.72 10.64 -36.06
C TYR A 591 28.02 9.62 -35.14
N CYS A 592 26.94 9.01 -35.62
CA CYS A 592 26.18 8.03 -34.83
C CYS A 592 26.99 6.77 -34.49
N ASP A 593 27.81 6.28 -35.43
CA ASP A 593 28.62 5.07 -35.24
C ASP A 593 29.81 5.27 -34.27
N GLN A 594 30.29 6.50 -34.11
CA GLN A 594 31.33 6.81 -33.11
C GLN A 594 30.76 6.91 -31.70
N ILE A 595 29.58 7.54 -31.54
CA ILE A 595 28.87 7.62 -30.25
C ILE A 595 28.61 6.22 -29.69
N ARG A 596 28.19 5.29 -30.56
CA ARG A 596 27.93 3.90 -30.18
C ARG A 596 29.17 3.19 -29.62
N ARG A 597 30.34 3.39 -30.20
CA ARG A 597 31.60 2.75 -29.73
C ARG A 597 32.09 3.30 -28.38
N GLY A 598 31.85 4.58 -28.10
CA GLY A 598 32.14 5.17 -26.79
C GLY A 598 31.27 4.58 -25.68
N MET A 599 30.00 4.27 -25.98
CA MET A 599 29.05 3.70 -25.01
C MET A 599 29.41 2.26 -24.57
N ASP A 600 29.89 1.41 -25.47
CA ASP A 600 30.20 0.00 -25.17
C ASP A 600 31.38 -0.16 -24.19
N THR A 601 32.28 0.83 -24.12
CA THR A 601 33.45 0.82 -23.23
C THR A 601 33.07 1.14 -21.77
N ILE A 602 32.04 1.97 -21.58
CA ILE A 602 31.61 2.50 -20.28
C ILE A 602 30.78 1.48 -19.48
N LEU A 603 30.08 0.58 -20.15
CA LEU A 603 29.18 -0.41 -19.54
C LEU A 603 29.90 -1.59 -18.86
N SER A 604 31.23 -1.57 -18.77
CA SER A 604 32.06 -2.72 -18.37
C SER A 604 32.60 -2.72 -16.93
N GLN A 605 32.16 -1.80 -16.04
CA GLN A 605 32.69 -1.71 -14.66
C GLN A 605 31.64 -2.01 -13.57
N PRO A 606 31.98 -2.81 -12.52
CA PRO A 606 31.05 -3.19 -11.45
C PRO A 606 31.03 -2.22 -10.25
N ARG A 607 29.88 -2.15 -9.57
CA ARG A 607 29.54 -1.26 -8.42
C ARG A 607 29.37 -2.06 -7.12
N GLU A 608 29.85 -1.53 -5.99
CA GLU A 608 29.55 -1.97 -4.62
C GLU A 608 29.06 -0.81 -3.72
N LEU A 609 27.98 -1.08 -2.93
CA LEU A 609 27.62 -0.62 -1.55
C LEU A 609 27.48 0.92 -1.27
N ARG A 610 26.58 1.50 -0.44
CA ARG A 610 25.33 1.17 0.30
C ARG A 610 24.90 2.45 1.12
N TRP A 611 23.59 2.69 1.35
CA TRP A 611 22.87 3.30 2.54
C TRP A 611 22.21 4.72 2.55
N ASN A 612 20.86 4.67 2.69
CA ASN A 612 19.87 5.33 3.60
C ASN A 612 19.56 6.85 3.62
N ARG A 613 18.28 7.23 3.36
CA ARG A 613 17.20 7.54 4.36
C ARG A 613 15.84 7.93 3.71
N TRP A 614 14.75 7.78 4.49
CA TRP A 614 13.38 8.34 4.43
C TRP A 614 12.21 7.34 4.27
N ASP A 615 11.48 7.24 5.39
CA ASP A 615 10.47 6.26 5.80
C ASP A 615 9.05 6.82 5.69
N SER A 616 8.06 5.97 5.36
CA SER A 616 6.72 6.15 5.93
C SER A 616 5.97 4.83 6.16
N ILE A 617 5.39 4.79 7.34
CA ILE A 617 4.89 3.67 8.13
C ILE A 617 3.62 4.18 8.82
N ARG A 618 2.68 3.27 9.13
CA ARG A 618 1.33 3.55 9.67
C ARG A 618 1.33 4.70 10.71
N ARG A 619 0.58 5.78 10.43
CA ARG A 619 0.47 6.96 11.30
C ARG A 619 -0.85 6.94 12.08
N VAL A 620 -0.80 7.06 13.41
CA VAL A 620 -1.97 7.36 14.26
C VAL A 620 -1.79 8.76 14.82
N VAL A 621 -2.84 9.57 14.81
CA VAL A 621 -2.80 10.91 15.41
C VAL A 621 -2.92 10.76 16.93
N CYS A 622 -1.97 11.31 17.67
CA CYS A 622 -2.05 11.36 19.12
C CYS A 622 -3.30 12.15 19.53
N PRO A 623 -4.25 11.56 20.30
CA PRO A 623 -5.50 12.23 20.64
C PRO A 623 -5.29 13.46 21.54
N ARG A 624 -4.13 13.56 22.21
CA ARG A 624 -3.86 14.64 23.16
C ARG A 624 -3.16 15.84 22.55
N CYS A 625 -2.12 15.62 21.72
CA CYS A 625 -1.33 16.71 21.15
C CYS A 625 -1.49 16.85 19.62
N GLY A 626 -2.25 15.98 18.96
CA GLY A 626 -2.42 16.01 17.50
C GLY A 626 -1.19 15.56 16.70
N VAL A 627 -0.09 15.21 17.36
CA VAL A 627 1.14 14.75 16.71
C VAL A 627 0.90 13.39 16.07
N ARG A 628 1.31 13.24 14.80
CA ARG A 628 1.24 11.97 14.08
C ARG A 628 2.36 11.04 14.56
N VAL A 629 1.99 9.89 15.11
CA VAL A 629 2.93 8.89 15.65
C VAL A 629 3.00 7.69 14.72
N GLN A 630 4.24 7.26 14.44
CA GLN A 630 4.58 6.27 13.43
C GLN A 630 4.79 4.88 14.06
N PHE A 631 4.12 3.85 13.55
CA PHE A 631 4.17 2.47 14.05
C PHE A 631 5.00 1.56 13.16
N GLN A 632 6.33 1.48 13.36
CA GLN A 632 7.13 0.48 12.67
C GLN A 632 6.75 -0.90 13.19
N THR A 633 6.49 -1.84 12.27
CA THR A 633 6.16 -3.24 12.59
C THR A 633 7.26 -3.83 13.47
N GLY A 634 7.04 -3.86 14.79
CA GLY A 634 7.89 -4.51 15.79
C GLY A 634 8.78 -3.62 16.67
N ARG A 635 9.01 -2.32 16.38
CA ARG A 635 9.73 -1.36 17.26
C ARG A 635 9.32 0.09 16.96
N ILE A 636 9.38 0.97 17.96
CA ILE A 636 9.07 2.41 17.82
C ILE A 636 10.22 3.10 17.07
N ALA A 637 9.91 3.86 16.02
CA ALA A 637 10.81 4.86 15.44
C ALA A 637 10.48 6.25 16.00
N GLU A 638 11.51 7.08 16.18
CA GLU A 638 11.45 8.41 16.83
C GLU A 638 10.35 9.33 16.29
N THR A 639 9.82 10.19 17.17
CA THR A 639 8.87 11.24 16.82
C THR A 639 9.50 12.28 15.90
N ILE A 640 8.79 12.59 14.81
CA ILE A 640 9.10 13.70 13.93
C ILE A 640 8.33 14.92 14.45
N PRO A 641 9.00 15.97 14.95
CA PRO A 641 8.32 17.18 15.39
C PRO A 641 7.61 17.82 14.20
N THR A 642 6.34 18.20 14.40
CA THR A 642 5.61 19.03 13.45
C THR A 642 6.13 20.45 13.60
N LEU A 643 6.84 20.95 12.59
CA LEU A 643 7.22 22.36 12.51
C LEU A 643 5.92 23.20 12.50
N THR A 644 5.59 23.79 13.64
CA THR A 644 4.61 24.87 13.72
C THR A 644 5.20 26.08 13.00
N ALA A 645 4.49 26.54 11.98
CA ALA A 645 4.81 27.78 11.27
C ALA A 645 4.94 28.94 12.27
N GLY A 646 6.13 29.55 12.26
CA GLY A 646 6.43 30.87 12.82
C GLY A 646 7.04 31.72 11.72
#